data_AF-A0A7V3CQT2-F1
#
_entry.id   AF-A0A7V3CQT2-F1
#
_cell.length_a   1.000
_cell.length_b   1.000
_cell.length_c   1.000
_cell.angle_alpha   90.00
_cell.angle_beta   90.00
_cell.angle_gamma   90.00
#
_symmetry.space_group_name_H-M   'P 1'
#
loop_
_entity.id
_entity.type
_entity.pdbx_description
1 polymer ?
#
loop_
_entity_poly.entity_id
_entity_poly.type
_entity_poly.pdbx_seq_one_letter_code
_entity_poly.pdbx_strand_id
1 'polypeptide(L)'
;MIASRCRIVFVVLVAVVMAALCVPALAAAADVGTITGHVYYGPGGEERDWGDPIDGITVSLFKHTLVGGVMKWVPAGTAVTDGTGFYEFVSLEASSAGTAYTVGILAGAKDAVGSDYGVWFYQSGESSTSVATPVELVEGAVEFADSIDLYPTYVGPSIRGTVRGSDFVPRLPIAGLDMSCYEYSDADGFWMEMDWSQTDPLGNYGFWGLPTGTYRVGYQSPRPDIYGVRWKSEFWTPAATTTGVGATSVEAATDIAFTSGTGSHLSGKDLVLDKARKVISGIVTRRGTTIRLPGIDVNLYDPDNMGEGQYAGTTTDAQGTYAFWDDELPATPVTSIVEFRAWGFDTEFYNHAASAATATPIAVSSAMAPMLTVNGAVAPVAPSIQGTVTNGEGDGIADVAVGIYVQGQDPSADFPQYFTFTDGAGHYEYFIPWGFADEDFRVRFYTGDMPEPAFDVFEPGQAPAEYTSEYYDNELFFLNADVLTLGPTSAVTADATLTAGTIPSVTGEVRAASGAPVAGVRIEALSYDPDALEFFVEQWSAPTEADGGYALYGLGNGQYAVGMPAGWQDNGRFYQQSWWLNAATLDEAGEVVTSGGDTHADVDIIATELPPLLSGRVTSTKTGVGVADAYIQLWYDMGGDMWDLAPDGVVQSKADGTWAYYAAIADPAYRIEFGADGFIGEYWNNVTDFDLATAVPVTVGSQVASLNAGLIPQPYTAMRYDGSDFGASNRYTVAASIASLHTEGYDYNPHIIIACGEDAAMADPLAAGGLSWAYGNAPMLLTPKGPSTPNYSTPAVPRYVLDALVAATRNVRATHRADGITVHIVGGTASVPDARVLEMREYVRRRLGLSSTEVAKAFKVDRIAGATRYDNAYLIARVMKSRRGAEMPGIAFVVNGSDPTKFWDAMAAPPISAGRGVPLILVQTTAVPAAAAKTKTYLGLTGSKLYVVGPTTSVSAAVASGLGATNRIKGPTSDPFATARAVSDWGINRGYSDKVTCAITAALPDALGAGPYLGVRQGSMLFVPKGVTTIPSSTSGFLSARKATLRDVFIFGGKASVTSAQQTAINNALKP
;
A
#
# COMPACT_ATOMS: atom_id res chain seq x y z
N MET A 1 61.21 55.28 18.30
CA MET A 1 62.45 54.95 17.57
C MET A 1 62.38 53.50 17.17
N ILE A 2 62.41 53.17 15.87
CA ILE A 2 62.92 51.92 15.23
C ILE A 2 62.47 51.91 13.76
N ALA A 3 63.50 51.94 12.88
CA ALA A 3 63.63 51.45 11.51
C ALA A 3 62.45 51.54 10.48
N SER A 4 62.48 52.66 9.76
CA SER A 4 62.16 53.00 8.35
C SER A 4 61.53 51.98 7.38
N ARG A 5 60.28 52.29 6.99
CA ARG A 5 59.57 51.89 5.77
C ARG A 5 59.42 53.10 4.83
N CYS A 6 59.73 52.96 3.54
CA CYS A 6 59.42 53.87 2.39
C CYS A 6 60.26 53.35 1.19
N ARG A 7 59.86 53.26 -0.08
CA ARG A 7 58.82 53.78 -1.00
C ARG A 7 58.84 52.77 -2.20
N ILE A 8 57.83 52.63 -3.05
CA ILE A 8 57.51 53.54 -4.16
C ILE A 8 56.11 53.18 -4.69
N VAL A 9 55.25 54.19 -4.75
CA VAL A 9 53.97 54.21 -5.47
C VAL A 9 53.94 55.53 -6.28
N PHE A 10 53.19 55.51 -7.39
CA PHE A 10 52.62 56.64 -8.16
C PHE A 10 53.51 57.36 -9.18
N VAL A 11 53.17 57.20 -10.47
CA VAL A 11 52.66 58.30 -11.33
C VAL A 11 51.58 57.75 -12.29
N VAL A 12 50.51 58.54 -12.41
CA VAL A 12 49.27 58.38 -13.18
C VAL A 12 49.34 59.22 -14.47
N LEU A 13 48.58 58.82 -15.50
CA LEU A 13 48.16 59.56 -16.71
C LEU A 13 49.21 59.82 -17.81
N VAL A 14 49.12 59.08 -18.94
CA VAL A 14 48.80 59.56 -20.31
C VAL A 14 48.71 58.32 -21.22
N ALA A 15 47.50 57.79 -21.41
CA ALA A 15 47.11 56.92 -22.54
C ALA A 15 45.58 56.69 -22.48
N VAL A 16 44.82 57.79 -22.45
CA VAL A 16 43.36 57.77 -22.60
C VAL A 16 43.07 58.57 -23.86
N VAL A 17 42.23 58.00 -24.74
CA VAL A 17 41.83 58.45 -26.09
C VAL A 17 42.62 57.77 -27.23
N MET A 18 41.95 56.82 -27.91
CA MET A 18 42.30 56.06 -29.14
C MET A 18 42.78 54.61 -28.97
N ALA A 19 41.90 53.73 -28.51
CA ALA A 19 41.85 52.33 -28.94
C ALA A 19 40.45 51.72 -28.67
N ALA A 20 39.43 52.28 -29.31
CA ALA A 20 38.21 51.55 -29.56
C ALA A 20 38.48 50.62 -30.76
N LEU A 21 38.57 49.31 -30.50
CA LEU A 21 38.32 48.15 -31.38
C LEU A 21 39.17 46.94 -30.96
N CYS A 22 38.79 46.31 -29.85
CA CYS A 22 38.81 44.86 -29.63
C CYS A 22 38.35 44.60 -28.20
N VAL A 23 37.12 44.12 -28.05
CA VAL A 23 36.65 43.52 -26.79
C VAL A 23 37.26 42.12 -26.73
N PRO A 24 38.14 41.77 -25.76
CA PRO A 24 38.24 40.38 -25.39
C PRO A 24 36.94 40.04 -24.67
N ALA A 25 36.23 39.04 -25.18
CA ALA A 25 35.12 38.42 -24.48
C ALA A 25 35.53 38.18 -23.02
N LEU A 26 34.78 38.77 -22.08
CA LEU A 26 34.86 38.38 -20.69
C LEU A 26 34.51 36.88 -20.69
N ALA A 27 35.47 36.04 -20.28
CA ALA A 27 35.25 34.61 -20.16
C ALA A 27 34.00 34.37 -19.31
N ALA A 28 33.06 33.59 -19.86
CA ALA A 28 31.90 33.11 -19.13
C ALA A 28 32.37 32.41 -17.85
N ALA A 29 31.59 32.53 -16.77
CA ALA A 29 31.79 31.75 -15.57
C ALA A 29 31.87 30.26 -15.96
N ALA A 30 32.86 29.53 -15.43
CA ALA A 30 32.98 28.10 -15.65
C ALA A 30 31.70 27.42 -15.14
N ASP A 31 31.02 26.67 -16.01
CA ASP A 31 29.87 25.86 -15.64
C ASP A 31 30.27 24.84 -14.55
N VAL A 32 29.49 24.76 -13.48
CA VAL A 32 29.75 23.93 -12.29
C VAL A 32 29.00 22.61 -12.41
N GLY A 33 29.72 21.48 -12.28
CA GLY A 33 29.14 20.13 -12.38
C GLY A 33 28.61 19.60 -11.04
N THR A 34 27.68 18.64 -11.11
CA THR A 34 27.09 17.96 -9.94
C THR A 34 27.15 16.43 -10.11
N ILE A 35 27.50 15.71 -9.04
CA ILE A 35 27.39 14.24 -8.95
C ILE A 35 26.39 13.89 -7.84
N THR A 36 25.38 13.10 -8.18
CA THR A 36 24.37 12.60 -7.22
C THR A 36 24.27 11.07 -7.30
N GLY A 37 23.69 10.45 -6.30
CA GLY A 37 23.43 9.02 -6.29
C GLY A 37 22.74 8.58 -5.00
N HIS A 38 22.43 7.30 -4.90
CA HIS A 38 21.92 6.70 -3.68
C HIS A 38 22.83 5.57 -3.20
N VAL A 39 22.86 5.32 -1.90
CA VAL A 39 23.53 4.14 -1.36
C VAL A 39 22.47 3.15 -0.94
N TYR A 40 22.56 1.92 -1.45
CA TYR A 40 21.63 0.84 -1.15
C TYR A 40 22.38 -0.36 -0.56
N TYR A 41 21.68 -1.22 0.16
CA TYR A 41 22.26 -2.47 0.62
C TYR A 41 22.70 -3.35 -0.57
N GLY A 42 23.98 -3.73 -0.58
CA GLY A 42 24.59 -4.56 -1.63
C GLY A 42 24.26 -6.05 -1.51
N PRO A 43 24.52 -6.85 -2.56
CA PRO A 43 24.28 -8.28 -2.52
C PRO A 43 25.12 -8.95 -1.43
N GLY A 44 24.46 -9.46 -0.40
CA GLY A 44 25.06 -10.07 0.80
C GLY A 44 24.52 -9.53 2.13
N GLY A 45 23.84 -8.37 2.12
CA GLY A 45 22.92 -7.95 3.19
C GLY A 45 21.54 -8.59 3.02
N GLU A 46 20.72 -8.50 4.06
CA GLU A 46 19.41 -9.12 4.26
C GLU A 46 18.52 -9.25 3.01
N GLU A 47 17.87 -10.40 2.82
CA GLU A 47 16.83 -10.57 1.78
C GLU A 47 15.50 -9.90 2.18
N ARG A 48 15.52 -9.09 3.26
CA ARG A 48 14.48 -8.11 3.57
C ARG A 48 14.79 -6.71 3.04
N ASP A 49 16.08 -6.33 2.89
CA ASP A 49 16.49 -4.93 2.63
C ASP A 49 17.37 -4.76 1.37
N TRP A 50 17.48 -5.78 0.51
CA TRP A 50 18.26 -5.65 -0.74
C TRP A 50 17.64 -4.62 -1.69
N GLY A 51 18.34 -3.51 -1.89
CA GLY A 51 17.83 -2.37 -2.66
C GLY A 51 17.16 -1.29 -1.81
N ASP A 52 17.10 -1.46 -0.49
CA ASP A 52 16.65 -0.42 0.42
C ASP A 52 17.75 0.63 0.65
N PRO A 53 17.35 1.90 0.81
CA PRO A 53 18.30 2.99 0.98
C PRO A 53 18.99 2.96 2.34
N ILE A 54 20.30 3.24 2.35
CA ILE A 54 21.11 3.31 3.57
C ILE A 54 21.19 4.76 4.06
N ASP A 55 20.64 5.03 5.24
CA ASP A 55 20.71 6.33 5.92
C ASP A 55 22.04 6.52 6.68
N GLY A 56 22.56 7.75 6.66
CA GLY A 56 23.69 8.17 7.49
C GLY A 56 25.06 7.63 7.09
N ILE A 57 25.22 6.98 5.92
CA ILE A 57 26.51 6.44 5.48
C ILE A 57 27.36 7.49 4.76
N THR A 58 28.67 7.51 5.06
CA THR A 58 29.61 8.48 4.45
C THR A 58 30.11 8.03 3.07
N VAL A 59 29.81 8.83 2.05
CA VAL A 59 30.28 8.68 0.67
C VAL A 59 31.49 9.59 0.42
N SER A 60 32.55 9.06 -0.19
CA SER A 60 33.77 9.80 -0.52
C SER A 60 33.91 10.04 -2.03
N LEU A 61 34.26 11.27 -2.42
CA LEU A 61 34.55 11.69 -3.78
C LEU A 61 36.06 11.78 -4.01
N PHE A 62 36.54 11.31 -5.16
CA PHE A 62 37.93 11.38 -5.60
C PHE A 62 38.04 12.00 -6.99
N LYS A 63 39.05 12.84 -7.20
CA LYS A 63 39.39 13.47 -8.49
C LYS A 63 40.67 12.87 -9.07
N HIS A 64 40.66 12.54 -10.36
CA HIS A 64 41.83 11.99 -11.05
C HIS A 64 42.81 13.11 -11.40
N THR A 65 43.89 13.24 -10.63
CA THR A 65 44.82 14.37 -10.72
C THR A 65 46.23 13.89 -11.01
N LEU A 66 46.97 14.64 -11.83
CA LEU A 66 48.38 14.38 -12.10
C LEU A 66 49.24 14.81 -10.89
N VAL A 67 49.81 13.84 -10.17
CA VAL A 67 50.66 14.09 -9.00
C VAL A 67 52.05 13.52 -9.26
N GLY A 68 53.05 14.40 -9.43
CA GLY A 68 54.43 13.99 -9.69
C GLY A 68 54.64 13.29 -11.04
N GLY A 69 53.81 13.60 -12.05
CA GLY A 69 53.87 13.00 -13.39
C GLY A 69 53.10 11.69 -13.55
N VAL A 70 52.39 11.22 -12.52
CA VAL A 70 51.54 10.02 -12.56
C VAL A 70 50.11 10.40 -12.19
N MET A 71 49.13 9.91 -12.93
CA MET A 71 47.71 10.12 -12.61
C MET A 71 47.32 9.33 -11.36
N LYS A 72 46.70 10.00 -10.39
CA LYS A 72 46.25 9.41 -9.12
C LYS A 72 44.88 9.92 -8.73
N TRP A 73 44.08 9.06 -8.11
CA TRP A 73 42.84 9.46 -7.44
C TRP A 73 43.16 10.16 -6.13
N VAL A 74 42.79 11.44 -6.03
CA VAL A 74 43.02 12.28 -4.85
C VAL A 74 41.66 12.62 -4.23
N PRO A 75 41.48 12.53 -2.90
CA PRO A 75 40.23 12.92 -2.24
C PRO A 75 39.81 14.35 -2.60
N ALA A 76 38.53 14.53 -2.91
CA ALA A 76 37.96 15.79 -3.37
C ALA A 76 36.74 16.25 -2.55
N GLY A 77 36.09 15.35 -1.80
CA GLY A 77 34.97 15.70 -0.91
C GLY A 77 34.35 14.48 -0.22
N THR A 78 33.44 14.72 0.72
CA THR A 78 32.60 13.70 1.36
C THR A 78 31.16 14.18 1.50
N ALA A 79 30.19 13.28 1.39
CA ALA A 79 28.77 13.51 1.63
C ALA A 79 28.23 12.41 2.56
N VAL A 80 27.14 12.67 3.27
CA VAL A 80 26.44 11.70 4.11
C VAL A 80 25.05 11.50 3.52
N THR A 81 24.59 10.25 3.46
CA THR A 81 23.26 9.96 2.92
C THR A 81 22.14 10.40 3.87
N ASP A 82 20.99 10.74 3.31
CA ASP A 82 19.74 10.94 4.05
C ASP A 82 18.91 9.64 4.17
N GLY A 83 17.72 9.71 4.77
CA GLY A 83 16.81 8.58 4.96
C GLY A 83 16.30 7.93 3.66
N THR A 84 16.56 8.54 2.49
CA THR A 84 16.29 7.96 1.17
C THR A 84 17.55 7.39 0.52
N GLY A 85 18.67 7.41 1.23
CA GLY A 85 19.97 6.93 0.76
C GLY A 85 20.67 7.93 -0.14
N PHE A 86 20.11 9.13 -0.35
CA PHE A 86 20.56 10.10 -1.33
C PHE A 86 21.81 10.84 -0.87
N TYR A 87 22.76 11.05 -1.79
CA TYR A 87 23.92 11.92 -1.58
C TYR A 87 24.15 12.85 -2.78
N GLU A 88 24.77 13.99 -2.52
CA GLU A 88 25.07 15.00 -3.54
C GLU A 88 26.45 15.65 -3.35
N PHE A 89 27.14 15.87 -4.48
CA PHE A 89 28.34 16.70 -4.61
C PHE A 89 28.09 17.80 -5.64
N VAL A 90 27.96 19.05 -5.19
CA VAL A 90 27.79 20.23 -6.06
C VAL A 90 29.10 20.96 -6.30
N SER A 91 29.08 21.88 -7.28
CA SER A 91 30.17 22.81 -7.57
C SER A 91 31.49 22.16 -8.00
N LEU A 92 31.41 21.06 -8.75
CA LEU A 92 32.58 20.34 -9.25
C LEU A 92 33.19 21.03 -10.47
N GLU A 93 34.52 20.95 -10.59
CA GLU A 93 35.24 21.49 -11.74
C GLU A 93 34.97 20.63 -12.98
N ALA A 94 34.53 21.25 -14.06
CA ALA A 94 34.41 20.64 -15.38
C ALA A 94 35.42 21.27 -16.35
N SER A 95 35.86 20.50 -17.35
CA SER A 95 36.73 21.02 -18.40
C SER A 95 36.22 20.60 -19.78
N SER A 96 36.48 21.38 -20.83
CA SER A 96 36.16 21.00 -22.21
C SER A 96 36.83 19.71 -22.69
N ALA A 97 37.84 19.20 -21.98
CA ALA A 97 38.51 17.93 -22.25
C ALA A 97 38.01 16.75 -21.39
N GLY A 98 37.06 17.00 -20.48
CA GLY A 98 36.65 16.06 -19.43
C GLY A 98 37.47 16.24 -18.15
N THR A 99 36.82 16.11 -16.99
CA THR A 99 37.49 15.97 -15.68
C THR A 99 36.96 14.73 -14.98
N ALA A 100 37.86 13.76 -14.75
CA ALA A 100 37.51 12.47 -14.15
C ALA A 100 37.34 12.54 -12.63
N TYR A 101 36.18 12.09 -12.17
CA TYR A 101 35.82 11.85 -10.77
C TYR A 101 35.46 10.37 -10.55
N THR A 102 35.52 9.89 -9.32
CA THR A 102 34.91 8.62 -8.89
C THR A 102 34.40 8.77 -7.46
N VAL A 103 33.39 7.99 -7.10
CA VAL A 103 32.80 7.96 -5.76
C VAL A 103 32.89 6.56 -5.16
N GLY A 104 32.95 6.47 -3.83
CA GLY A 104 32.99 5.19 -3.13
C GLY A 104 32.84 5.30 -1.61
N ILE A 105 32.56 4.16 -1.00
CA ILE A 105 32.54 3.92 0.45
C ILE A 105 33.91 3.38 0.87
N LEU A 106 34.47 3.92 1.96
CA LEU A 106 35.76 3.48 2.50
C LEU A 106 35.58 2.58 3.72
N ALA A 107 36.62 1.81 4.05
CA ALA A 107 36.62 0.94 5.22
C ALA A 107 36.41 1.77 6.50
N GLY A 108 35.48 1.31 7.35
CA GLY A 108 35.10 2.00 8.58
C GLY A 108 34.02 3.06 8.42
N ALA A 109 33.40 3.18 7.24
CA ALA A 109 32.15 3.91 7.09
C ALA A 109 31.03 3.19 7.85
N LYS A 110 30.24 3.98 8.58
CA LYS A 110 29.11 3.52 9.39
C LYS A 110 27.81 4.16 8.90
N ASP A 111 26.71 3.43 8.99
CA ASP A 111 25.35 3.97 8.81
C ASP A 111 24.83 4.58 10.13
N ALA A 112 23.61 5.11 10.11
CA ALA A 112 22.96 5.72 11.26
C ALA A 112 22.82 4.78 12.49
N VAL A 113 22.85 3.45 12.27
CA VAL A 113 22.74 2.42 13.33
C VAL A 113 24.09 1.81 13.75
N GLY A 114 25.20 2.22 13.13
CA GLY A 114 26.57 1.88 13.53
C GLY A 114 27.20 0.68 12.83
N SER A 115 26.55 0.13 11.81
CA SER A 115 26.99 -1.03 11.01
C SER A 115 28.30 -0.74 10.26
N ASP A 116 29.21 -1.72 10.16
CA ASP A 116 30.46 -1.57 9.40
C ASP A 116 30.35 -2.07 7.95
N TYR A 117 30.78 -1.23 7.01
CA TYR A 117 30.79 -1.54 5.57
C TYR A 117 32.21 -1.69 5.01
N GLY A 118 32.33 -2.57 4.01
CA GLY A 118 33.57 -2.77 3.25
C GLY A 118 33.85 -1.63 2.26
N VAL A 119 35.08 -1.59 1.72
CA VAL A 119 35.45 -0.63 0.67
C VAL A 119 34.70 -0.97 -0.62
N TRP A 120 34.04 0.02 -1.22
CA TRP A 120 33.29 -0.15 -2.47
C TRP A 120 33.39 1.09 -3.36
N PHE A 121 33.71 0.93 -4.64
CA PHE A 121 33.76 2.03 -5.61
C PHE A 121 32.80 1.80 -6.79
N TYR A 122 32.30 2.89 -7.36
CA TYR A 122 31.36 2.87 -8.49
C TYR A 122 31.83 2.00 -9.67
N GLN A 123 30.90 1.14 -10.15
CA GLN A 123 31.02 0.19 -11.27
C GLN A 123 32.15 -0.86 -11.20
N SER A 124 33.06 -0.80 -10.22
CA SER A 124 34.10 -1.82 -10.07
C SER A 124 33.66 -2.95 -9.14
N GLY A 125 32.87 -2.66 -8.10
CA GLY A 125 32.57 -3.63 -7.04
C GLY A 125 33.81 -4.09 -6.26
N GLU A 126 34.92 -3.36 -6.39
CA GLU A 126 36.26 -3.75 -5.94
C GLU A 126 36.75 -2.87 -4.78
N SER A 127 37.69 -3.37 -3.99
CA SER A 127 38.16 -2.78 -2.72
C SER A 127 39.28 -1.73 -2.84
N SER A 128 39.53 -1.19 -4.04
CA SER A 128 40.65 -0.27 -4.30
C SER A 128 40.33 0.81 -5.35
N THR A 129 40.86 2.02 -5.13
CA THR A 129 40.77 3.14 -6.08
C THR A 129 41.53 2.89 -7.39
N SER A 130 42.49 1.97 -7.43
CA SER A 130 43.32 1.70 -8.61
C SER A 130 42.57 1.03 -9.78
N VAL A 131 41.34 0.57 -9.53
CA VAL A 131 40.47 -0.12 -10.49
C VAL A 131 39.09 0.55 -10.61
N ALA A 132 38.93 1.76 -10.06
CA ALA A 132 37.69 2.53 -10.11
C ALA A 132 37.43 3.08 -11.53
N THR A 133 36.17 3.04 -11.96
CA THR A 133 35.76 3.55 -13.27
C THR A 133 35.52 5.07 -13.19
N PRO A 134 36.18 5.90 -14.02
CA PRO A 134 36.03 7.34 -13.96
C PRO A 134 34.68 7.82 -14.53
N VAL A 135 34.15 8.87 -13.93
CA VAL A 135 33.03 9.69 -14.39
C VAL A 135 33.59 11.02 -14.88
N GLU A 136 33.44 11.32 -16.17
CA GLU A 136 34.03 12.50 -16.80
C GLU A 136 33.02 13.67 -16.84
N LEU A 137 33.38 14.81 -16.26
CA LEU A 137 32.57 16.05 -16.31
C LEU A 137 33.10 17.00 -17.41
N VAL A 138 32.24 17.35 -18.38
CA VAL A 138 32.57 18.19 -19.54
C VAL A 138 31.82 19.53 -19.50
N GLU A 139 32.50 20.62 -19.86
CA GLU A 139 31.93 21.98 -19.90
C GLU A 139 30.75 22.12 -20.89
N GLY A 140 29.65 22.75 -20.48
CA GLY A 140 28.42 22.90 -21.29
C GLY A 140 27.51 21.66 -21.35
N ALA A 141 27.92 20.55 -20.75
CA ALA A 141 27.04 19.43 -20.45
C ALA A 141 26.43 19.68 -19.06
N VAL A 142 25.19 20.16 -18.98
CA VAL A 142 24.37 19.91 -17.77
C VAL A 142 23.91 18.45 -17.84
N GLU A 143 24.89 17.55 -17.90
CA GLU A 143 24.71 16.13 -17.66
C GLU A 143 24.74 15.99 -16.15
N PHE A 144 23.57 15.70 -15.57
CA PHE A 144 23.58 14.85 -14.40
C PHE A 144 24.32 13.59 -14.85
N ALA A 145 25.50 13.32 -14.29
CA ALA A 145 25.97 11.94 -14.29
C ALA A 145 24.80 11.12 -13.73
N ASP A 146 24.43 10.02 -14.41
CA ASP A 146 23.39 9.08 -13.95
C ASP A 146 23.45 8.92 -12.42
N SER A 147 22.33 8.71 -11.72
CA SER A 147 22.38 8.46 -10.27
C SER A 147 23.43 7.40 -9.97
N ILE A 148 24.52 7.82 -9.32
CA ILE A 148 25.67 6.95 -9.09
C ILE A 148 25.34 6.11 -7.87
N ASP A 149 24.65 5.01 -8.10
CA ASP A 149 24.20 4.21 -6.98
C ASP A 149 25.32 3.29 -6.48
N LEU A 150 25.54 3.27 -5.16
CA LEU A 150 26.54 2.45 -4.50
C LEU A 150 25.87 1.28 -3.77
N TYR A 151 26.48 0.09 -3.84
CA TYR A 151 25.95 -1.14 -3.27
C TYR A 151 26.97 -1.82 -2.35
N PRO A 152 27.37 -1.20 -1.22
CA PRO A 152 28.35 -1.79 -0.32
C PRO A 152 27.84 -3.11 0.27
N THR A 153 28.71 -4.12 0.31
CA THR A 153 28.41 -5.41 0.94
C THR A 153 28.66 -5.34 2.45
N TYR A 154 27.70 -5.84 3.22
CA TYR A 154 27.82 -6.01 4.67
C TYR A 154 28.94 -7.02 5.02
N VAL A 155 29.84 -6.68 5.93
CA VAL A 155 31.02 -7.50 6.30
C VAL A 155 31.02 -7.99 7.76
N GLY A 156 29.89 -7.88 8.46
CA GLY A 156 29.74 -8.37 9.83
C GLY A 156 29.52 -9.90 9.96
N PRO A 157 29.74 -10.49 11.15
CA PRO A 157 29.50 -11.91 11.44
C PRO A 157 28.03 -12.31 11.21
N SER A 158 27.77 -13.58 10.86
CA SER A 158 26.40 -14.05 10.62
C SER A 158 26.15 -15.52 10.89
N ILE A 159 24.94 -15.88 11.30
CA ILE A 159 24.47 -17.28 11.40
C ILE A 159 23.35 -17.52 10.40
N ARG A 160 23.37 -18.64 9.67
CA ARG A 160 22.35 -18.99 8.65
C ARG A 160 21.94 -20.46 8.71
N GLY A 161 20.68 -20.73 8.40
CA GLY A 161 20.13 -22.09 8.35
C GLY A 161 18.85 -22.21 7.52
N THR A 162 18.33 -23.42 7.43
CA THR A 162 17.04 -23.73 6.79
C THR A 162 16.14 -24.52 7.72
N VAL A 163 14.83 -24.28 7.67
CA VAL A 163 13.82 -24.98 8.47
C VAL A 163 12.90 -25.75 7.55
N ARG A 164 12.67 -27.03 7.86
CA ARG A 164 11.80 -27.92 7.07
C ARG A 164 10.86 -28.72 7.97
N GLY A 165 9.71 -29.11 7.46
CA GLY A 165 8.79 -30.03 8.14
C GLY A 165 9.23 -31.48 8.00
N SER A 166 9.08 -32.25 9.07
CA SER A 166 9.40 -33.68 9.12
C SER A 166 8.46 -34.57 8.30
N ASP A 167 7.27 -34.07 7.96
CA ASP A 167 6.13 -34.82 7.41
C ASP A 167 6.38 -35.51 6.03
N PHE A 168 7.46 -35.18 5.30
CA PHE A 168 7.70 -35.68 3.92
C PHE A 168 9.18 -35.86 3.58
N VAL A 169 9.48 -36.68 2.56
CA VAL A 169 10.83 -36.77 1.94
C VAL A 169 10.73 -36.48 0.43
N PRO A 170 11.40 -35.43 -0.08
CA PRO A 170 12.24 -34.49 0.67
C PRO A 170 11.40 -33.60 1.60
N ARG A 171 11.97 -33.31 2.77
CA ARG A 171 11.38 -32.45 3.81
C ARG A 171 11.02 -31.09 3.21
N LEU A 172 9.78 -30.65 3.39
CA LEU A 172 9.28 -29.40 2.79
C LEU A 172 9.75 -28.20 3.61
N PRO A 173 10.17 -27.09 2.98
CA PRO A 173 10.52 -25.87 3.71
C PRO A 173 9.31 -25.28 4.44
N ILE A 174 9.53 -24.75 5.65
CA ILE A 174 8.52 -24.05 6.45
C ILE A 174 8.77 -22.56 6.31
N ALA A 175 7.78 -21.82 5.80
CA ALA A 175 7.85 -20.38 5.56
C ALA A 175 7.08 -19.60 6.61
N GLY A 176 7.51 -18.38 6.91
CA GLY A 176 6.82 -17.51 7.86
C GLY A 176 7.01 -17.93 9.31
N LEU A 177 8.10 -18.63 9.64
CA LEU A 177 8.42 -19.08 10.99
C LEU A 177 9.43 -18.12 11.62
N ASP A 178 9.13 -17.58 12.80
CA ASP A 178 10.04 -16.68 13.51
C ASP A 178 11.15 -17.50 14.20
N MET A 179 12.35 -17.43 13.64
CA MET A 179 13.57 -18.01 14.20
C MET A 179 14.21 -17.00 15.14
N SER A 180 14.67 -17.44 16.31
CA SER A 180 15.32 -16.58 17.28
C SER A 180 16.80 -16.95 17.46
N CYS A 181 17.62 -15.94 17.69
CA CYS A 181 19.02 -16.02 18.07
C CYS A 181 19.18 -15.54 19.52
N TYR A 182 19.85 -16.33 20.34
CA TYR A 182 19.99 -16.09 21.77
C TYR A 182 21.45 -15.89 22.15
N GLU A 183 21.72 -14.98 23.08
CA GLU A 183 23.02 -14.77 23.73
C GLU A 183 22.91 -15.06 25.23
N TYR A 184 23.98 -15.58 25.83
CA TYR A 184 24.00 -15.86 27.26
C TYR A 184 24.27 -14.58 28.07
N SER A 185 23.34 -14.22 28.97
CA SER A 185 23.53 -13.11 29.91
C SER A 185 24.17 -13.60 31.20
N ASP A 186 25.42 -13.21 31.46
CA ASP A 186 26.08 -13.45 32.76
C ASP A 186 25.39 -12.71 33.92
N ALA A 187 24.71 -11.59 33.63
CA ALA A 187 24.03 -10.77 34.64
C ALA A 187 22.75 -11.44 35.14
N ASP A 188 22.00 -12.06 34.23
CA ASP A 188 20.68 -12.62 34.53
C ASP A 188 20.70 -14.15 34.68
N GLY A 189 21.78 -14.81 34.25
CA GLY A 189 22.00 -16.25 34.42
C GLY A 189 21.19 -17.14 33.46
N PHE A 190 20.70 -16.58 32.34
CA PHE A 190 19.95 -17.32 31.31
C PHE A 190 20.24 -16.79 29.88
N TRP A 191 19.78 -17.55 28.88
CA TRP A 191 19.87 -17.18 27.46
C TRP A 191 18.77 -16.19 27.08
N MET A 192 19.15 -15.02 26.59
CA MET A 192 18.22 -13.97 26.17
C MET A 192 18.14 -13.90 24.66
N GLU A 193 16.93 -13.70 24.12
CA GLU A 193 16.74 -13.45 22.69
C GLU A 193 17.36 -12.09 22.33
N MET A 194 18.28 -12.11 21.37
CA MET A 194 19.00 -10.93 20.88
C MET A 194 18.52 -10.47 19.52
N ASP A 195 18.10 -11.42 18.68
CA ASP A 195 17.71 -11.16 17.30
C ASP A 195 16.70 -12.22 16.84
N TRP A 196 15.87 -11.87 15.85
CA TRP A 196 14.89 -12.78 15.26
C TRP A 196 14.85 -12.63 13.74
N SER A 197 14.54 -13.73 13.05
CA SER A 197 14.54 -13.82 11.59
C SER A 197 13.38 -14.68 11.15
N GLN A 198 12.52 -14.19 10.26
CA GLN A 198 11.43 -14.99 9.74
C GLN A 198 11.89 -15.87 8.58
N THR A 199 11.52 -17.16 8.57
CA THR A 199 11.88 -18.05 7.47
C THR A 199 11.23 -17.63 6.16
N ASP A 200 12.02 -17.63 5.09
CA ASP A 200 11.54 -17.34 3.75
C ASP A 200 10.67 -18.50 3.17
N PRO A 201 10.09 -18.34 1.97
CA PRO A 201 9.39 -19.41 1.26
C PRO A 201 10.14 -20.74 1.03
N LEU A 202 11.47 -20.73 1.15
CA LEU A 202 12.36 -21.88 1.02
C LEU A 202 12.88 -22.36 2.38
N GLY A 203 12.36 -21.82 3.47
CA GLY A 203 12.69 -22.15 4.85
C GLY A 203 13.98 -21.53 5.32
N ASN A 204 14.61 -20.64 4.56
CA ASN A 204 15.89 -20.03 4.94
C ASN A 204 15.69 -18.98 6.02
N TYR A 205 16.63 -18.91 6.97
CA TYR A 205 16.73 -17.84 7.96
C TYR A 205 18.18 -17.39 8.12
N GLY A 206 18.39 -16.18 8.64
CA GLY A 206 19.72 -15.67 8.94
C GLY A 206 19.71 -14.51 9.92
N PHE A 207 20.76 -14.47 10.75
CA PHE A 207 21.04 -13.43 11.74
C PHE A 207 22.35 -12.74 11.37
N TRP A 208 22.36 -11.41 11.37
CA TRP A 208 23.44 -10.60 10.82
C TRP A 208 23.95 -9.60 11.85
N GLY A 209 25.23 -9.24 11.73
CA GLY A 209 25.80 -8.21 12.60
C GLY A 209 25.96 -8.61 14.05
N LEU A 210 25.97 -9.91 14.32
CA LEU A 210 26.14 -10.44 15.65
C LEU A 210 27.51 -10.01 16.21
N PRO A 211 27.55 -9.39 17.41
CA PRO A 211 28.80 -9.11 18.10
C PRO A 211 29.66 -10.35 18.32
N THR A 212 30.90 -10.16 18.75
CA THR A 212 31.69 -11.30 19.26
C THR A 212 31.04 -11.81 20.53
N GLY A 213 30.58 -13.05 20.51
CA GLY A 213 29.78 -13.62 21.58
C GLY A 213 29.53 -15.12 21.34
N THR A 214 28.75 -15.73 22.23
CA THR A 214 28.32 -17.12 22.08
C THR A 214 26.81 -17.13 21.90
N TYR A 215 26.36 -17.74 20.80
CA TYR A 215 24.97 -17.70 20.38
C TYR A 215 24.34 -19.10 20.33
N ARG A 216 23.01 -19.15 20.43
CA ARG A 216 22.18 -20.32 20.12
C ARG A 216 21.04 -19.91 19.23
N VAL A 217 20.58 -20.81 18.35
CA VAL A 217 19.51 -20.48 17.40
C VAL A 217 18.43 -21.55 17.43
N GLY A 218 17.17 -21.16 17.31
CA GLY A 218 16.05 -22.09 17.34
C GLY A 218 14.70 -21.44 17.12
N TYR A 219 13.68 -22.27 17.01
CA TYR A 219 12.29 -21.86 16.96
C TYR A 219 11.61 -22.22 18.28
N GLN A 220 10.81 -21.30 18.81
CA GLN A 220 10.07 -21.47 20.05
C GLN A 220 8.55 -21.24 19.83
N SER A 221 7.76 -22.25 20.17
CA SER A 221 6.28 -22.24 20.22
C SER A 221 5.77 -21.24 21.28
N PRO A 222 4.61 -20.54 21.13
CA PRO A 222 3.40 -20.95 20.41
C PRO A 222 3.13 -20.33 19.03
N ARG A 223 4.05 -19.56 18.44
CA ARG A 223 3.76 -18.78 17.22
C ARG A 223 3.36 -19.68 16.04
N PRO A 224 2.07 -19.74 15.61
CA PRO A 224 1.71 -20.54 14.46
C PRO A 224 2.35 -19.94 13.19
N ASP A 225 2.62 -20.77 12.20
CA ASP A 225 3.03 -20.24 10.90
C ASP A 225 1.90 -19.44 10.22
N ILE A 226 2.22 -18.77 9.12
CA ILE A 226 1.26 -17.96 8.34
C ILE A 226 0.02 -18.75 7.82
N TYR A 227 0.01 -20.08 7.97
CA TYR A 227 -1.08 -20.97 7.62
C TYR A 227 -1.84 -21.52 8.83
N GLY A 228 -1.53 -21.04 10.04
CA GLY A 228 -2.17 -21.46 11.29
C GLY A 228 -1.68 -22.81 11.81
N VAL A 229 -0.54 -23.33 11.32
CA VAL A 229 0.03 -24.61 11.76
C VAL A 229 0.98 -24.35 12.93
N ARG A 230 0.78 -25.08 14.03
CA ARG A 230 1.67 -25.06 15.21
C ARG A 230 2.78 -26.11 15.08
N TRP A 231 4.02 -25.68 15.25
CA TRP A 231 5.21 -26.52 15.20
C TRP A 231 5.80 -26.70 16.60
N LYS A 232 6.50 -27.82 16.85
CA LYS A 232 7.21 -28.05 18.12
C LYS A 232 8.46 -27.18 18.21
N SER A 233 8.77 -26.70 19.42
CA SER A 233 10.02 -25.97 19.67
C SER A 233 11.23 -26.85 19.37
N GLU A 234 12.20 -26.30 18.64
CA GLU A 234 13.45 -26.99 18.33
C GLU A 234 14.60 -26.00 18.13
N PHE A 235 15.75 -26.33 18.72
CA PHE A 235 16.95 -25.53 18.70
C PHE A 235 18.10 -26.29 18.07
N TRP A 236 18.99 -25.56 17.42
CA TRP A 236 20.02 -26.15 16.58
C TRP A 236 21.06 -26.93 17.40
N THR A 237 21.36 -28.12 16.90
CA THR A 237 22.52 -28.94 17.28
C THR A 237 23.17 -29.50 16.02
N PRO A 238 24.43 -29.98 16.04
CA PRO A 238 25.03 -30.66 14.90
C PRO A 238 24.22 -31.87 14.40
N ALA A 239 23.45 -32.51 15.29
CA ALA A 239 22.57 -33.63 14.94
C ALA A 239 21.33 -33.15 14.16
N ALA A 240 20.80 -31.95 14.44
CA ALA A 240 19.65 -31.37 13.74
C ALA A 240 19.86 -31.35 12.22
N THR A 241 21.05 -30.93 11.77
CA THR A 241 21.41 -30.89 10.35
C THR A 241 21.49 -32.28 9.70
N THR A 242 21.84 -33.34 10.45
CA THR A 242 22.16 -34.66 9.88
C THR A 242 21.07 -35.71 10.05
N THR A 243 20.41 -35.74 11.20
CA THR A 243 19.32 -36.68 11.52
C THR A 243 17.95 -36.01 11.52
N GLY A 244 17.89 -34.67 11.59
CA GLY A 244 16.64 -33.93 11.79
C GLY A 244 16.14 -34.00 13.23
N VAL A 245 17.07 -34.07 14.19
CA VAL A 245 16.75 -34.06 15.63
C VAL A 245 17.59 -32.97 16.30
N GLY A 246 16.97 -31.84 16.60
CA GLY A 246 17.53 -30.75 17.40
C GLY A 246 17.31 -30.92 18.91
N ALA A 247 17.70 -29.89 19.65
CA ALA A 247 17.43 -29.79 21.08
C ALA A 247 16.02 -29.24 21.31
N THR A 248 15.35 -29.66 22.39
CA THR A 248 13.99 -29.22 22.70
C THR A 248 13.92 -27.96 23.58
N SER A 249 15.08 -27.43 24.01
CA SER A 249 15.16 -26.19 24.78
C SER A 249 16.43 -25.42 24.42
N VAL A 250 16.44 -24.11 24.69
CA VAL A 250 17.59 -23.26 24.43
C VAL A 250 18.79 -23.70 25.27
N GLU A 251 18.59 -24.18 26.50
CA GLU A 251 19.64 -24.66 27.43
C GLU A 251 20.34 -25.92 26.93
N ALA A 252 19.64 -26.76 26.17
CA ALA A 252 20.18 -27.99 25.59
C ALA A 252 20.78 -27.79 24.18
N ALA A 253 20.62 -26.61 23.58
CA ALA A 253 21.15 -26.31 22.25
C ALA A 253 22.68 -26.18 22.23
N THR A 254 23.28 -26.28 21.04
CA THR A 254 24.74 -26.21 20.90
C THR A 254 25.20 -24.78 20.70
N ASP A 255 26.22 -24.37 21.45
CA ASP A 255 26.86 -23.05 21.36
C ASP A 255 27.48 -22.78 19.98
N ILE A 256 27.25 -21.57 19.47
CA ILE A 256 27.80 -21.02 18.23
C ILE A 256 28.66 -19.80 18.61
N ALA A 257 29.96 -19.99 18.73
CA ALA A 257 30.89 -18.94 19.17
C ALA A 257 31.44 -18.09 18.02
N PHE A 258 31.48 -16.77 18.20
CA PHE A 258 32.21 -15.80 17.39
C PHE A 258 33.36 -15.18 18.18
N THR A 259 34.60 -15.31 17.68
CA THR A 259 35.79 -14.69 18.27
C THR A 259 36.37 -13.62 17.36
N SER A 260 37.00 -12.61 17.96
CA SER A 260 37.60 -11.49 17.25
C SER A 260 38.64 -11.96 16.23
N GLY A 261 38.54 -11.46 15.00
CA GLY A 261 39.44 -11.81 13.89
C GLY A 261 38.85 -12.77 12.84
N THR A 262 37.57 -13.18 12.98
CA THR A 262 36.87 -13.93 11.94
C THR A 262 35.62 -13.19 11.48
N GLY A 263 35.66 -12.59 10.28
CA GLY A 263 34.45 -12.20 9.54
C GLY A 263 33.71 -13.44 9.05
N SER A 264 33.33 -14.33 9.96
CA SER A 264 32.86 -15.68 9.65
C SER A 264 31.35 -15.67 9.43
N HIS A 265 30.94 -16.11 8.24
CA HIS A 265 29.56 -16.44 7.94
C HIS A 265 29.34 -17.93 8.22
N LEU A 266 28.60 -18.27 9.28
CA LEU A 266 28.33 -19.63 9.71
C LEU A 266 27.00 -20.11 9.14
N SER A 267 27.04 -20.94 8.10
CA SER A 267 25.86 -21.56 7.47
C SER A 267 25.63 -23.02 7.92
N GLY A 268 24.48 -23.59 7.56
CA GLY A 268 24.16 -25.01 7.77
C GLY A 268 23.54 -25.31 9.14
N LYS A 269 22.97 -24.28 9.79
CA LYS A 269 22.22 -24.43 11.03
C LYS A 269 20.79 -24.90 10.75
N ASP A 270 20.64 -26.03 10.08
CA ASP A 270 19.33 -26.49 9.61
C ASP A 270 18.51 -27.16 10.73
N LEU A 271 17.20 -26.95 10.71
CA LEU A 271 16.21 -27.53 11.63
C LEU A 271 15.15 -28.34 10.87
N VAL A 272 14.60 -29.36 11.53
CA VAL A 272 13.52 -30.17 10.97
C VAL A 272 12.40 -30.35 11.99
N LEU A 273 11.34 -29.56 11.86
CA LEU A 273 10.28 -29.48 12.86
C LEU A 273 9.19 -30.53 12.64
N ASP A 274 8.73 -31.10 13.75
CA ASP A 274 7.49 -31.86 13.85
C ASP A 274 6.30 -30.92 14.10
N LYS A 275 5.11 -31.28 13.61
CA LYS A 275 3.86 -30.60 13.97
C LYS A 275 3.48 -30.89 15.43
N ALA A 276 3.01 -29.86 16.12
CA ALA A 276 2.37 -30.01 17.43
C ALA A 276 0.95 -30.57 17.26
N ARG A 277 0.47 -31.32 18.26
CA ARG A 277 -0.90 -31.87 18.29
C ARG A 277 -1.59 -31.50 19.59
N LYS A 278 -2.91 -31.31 19.54
CA LYS A 278 -3.74 -31.14 20.74
C LYS A 278 -3.76 -32.45 21.54
N VAL A 279 -3.58 -32.35 22.85
CA VAL A 279 -3.55 -33.50 23.78
C VAL A 279 -4.67 -33.41 24.81
N ILE A 280 -4.94 -32.21 25.32
CA ILE A 280 -6.02 -31.94 26.26
C ILE A 280 -6.84 -30.78 25.68
N SER A 281 -8.16 -30.85 25.79
CA SER A 281 -9.03 -29.73 25.41
C SER A 281 -10.33 -29.77 26.19
N GLY A 282 -11.06 -28.67 26.21
CA GLY A 282 -12.37 -28.68 26.80
C GLY A 282 -13.16 -27.41 26.61
N ILE A 283 -14.32 -27.40 27.26
CA ILE A 283 -15.22 -26.27 27.34
C ILE A 283 -15.39 -25.88 28.82
N VAL A 284 -15.37 -24.59 29.10
CA VAL A 284 -15.71 -24.05 30.41
C VAL A 284 -17.08 -23.40 30.36
N THR A 285 -17.91 -23.73 31.35
CA THR A 285 -19.29 -23.23 31.48
C THR A 285 -19.53 -22.58 32.83
N ARG A 286 -20.58 -21.76 32.95
CA ARG A 286 -21.07 -21.30 34.26
C ARG A 286 -21.78 -22.45 34.97
N ARG A 287 -21.44 -22.68 36.24
CA ARG A 287 -21.94 -23.80 37.03
C ARG A 287 -23.46 -23.89 37.01
N GLY A 288 -23.98 -25.07 36.65
CA GLY A 288 -25.42 -25.35 36.62
C GLY A 288 -26.14 -24.79 35.38
N THR A 289 -25.42 -24.22 34.41
CA THR A 289 -25.99 -23.68 33.18
C THR A 289 -25.31 -24.27 31.93
N THR A 290 -25.80 -23.93 30.74
CA THR A 290 -25.14 -24.23 29.46
C THR A 290 -24.33 -23.06 28.91
N ILE A 291 -24.24 -21.95 29.66
CA ILE A 291 -23.55 -20.73 29.23
C ILE A 291 -22.05 -21.01 29.21
N ARG A 292 -21.42 -20.75 28.07
CA ARG A 292 -19.97 -20.93 27.87
C ARG A 292 -19.24 -19.64 28.25
N LEU A 293 -18.11 -19.78 28.92
CA LEU A 293 -17.40 -18.64 29.48
C LEU A 293 -16.09 -18.39 28.71
N PRO A 294 -15.93 -17.24 28.04
CA PRO A 294 -14.65 -16.82 27.47
C PRO A 294 -13.72 -16.24 28.55
N GLY A 295 -12.41 -16.21 28.28
CA GLY A 295 -11.42 -15.58 29.16
C GLY A 295 -11.14 -16.30 30.50
N ILE A 296 -11.56 -17.56 30.66
CA ILE A 296 -11.20 -18.37 31.85
C ILE A 296 -9.77 -18.90 31.71
N ASP A 297 -8.92 -18.61 32.69
CA ASP A 297 -7.60 -19.23 32.81
C ASP A 297 -7.76 -20.72 33.14
N VAL A 298 -7.09 -21.55 32.36
CA VAL A 298 -7.02 -23.00 32.56
C VAL A 298 -5.57 -23.39 32.76
N ASN A 299 -5.25 -23.94 33.93
CA ASN A 299 -3.88 -24.25 34.35
C ASN A 299 -3.71 -25.73 34.69
N LEU A 300 -2.54 -26.28 34.35
CA LEU A 300 -2.09 -27.61 34.80
C LEU A 300 -1.06 -27.43 35.92
N TYR A 301 -1.37 -27.91 37.13
CA TYR A 301 -0.50 -27.79 38.31
C TYR A 301 0.00 -29.12 38.81
N ASP A 302 1.21 -29.10 39.39
CA ASP A 302 1.71 -30.12 40.29
C ASP A 302 0.82 -30.19 41.55
N PRO A 303 0.18 -31.34 41.84
CA PRO A 303 -0.65 -31.50 43.04
C PRO A 303 0.13 -31.25 44.34
N ASP A 304 1.45 -31.39 44.33
CA ASP A 304 2.30 -31.22 45.51
C ASP A 304 2.93 -29.80 45.60
N ASN A 305 2.77 -28.92 44.59
CA ASN A 305 3.38 -27.58 44.57
C ASN A 305 2.54 -26.49 43.86
N MET A 306 1.42 -26.09 44.48
CA MET A 306 0.38 -25.16 43.97
C MET A 306 0.79 -23.69 43.75
N GLY A 307 2.07 -23.32 43.87
CA GLY A 307 2.53 -21.92 43.75
C GLY A 307 3.64 -21.70 42.72
N GLU A 308 4.53 -22.69 42.56
CA GLU A 308 5.67 -22.63 41.63
C GLU A 308 5.67 -23.81 40.63
N GLY A 309 4.80 -24.81 40.81
CA GLY A 309 4.75 -26.04 40.01
C GLY A 309 3.75 -26.02 38.86
N GLN A 310 3.55 -24.87 38.19
CA GLN A 310 2.70 -24.81 37.00
C GLN A 310 3.41 -25.49 35.83
N TYR A 311 2.74 -26.46 35.19
CA TYR A 311 3.27 -27.14 34.00
C TYR A 311 2.89 -26.43 32.70
N ALA A 312 1.63 -25.96 32.60
CA ALA A 312 1.13 -25.23 31.44
C ALA A 312 -0.10 -24.38 31.82
N GLY A 313 -0.38 -23.32 31.04
CA GLY A 313 -1.57 -22.47 31.20
C GLY A 313 -2.10 -21.97 29.86
N THR A 314 -3.40 -21.77 29.75
CA THR A 314 -4.07 -21.21 28.56
C THR A 314 -5.36 -20.50 28.98
N THR A 315 -6.02 -19.77 28.06
CA THR A 315 -7.31 -19.13 28.31
C THR A 315 -8.37 -19.65 27.36
N THR A 316 -9.63 -19.66 27.80
CA THR A 316 -10.75 -20.03 26.91
C THR A 316 -11.04 -18.94 25.88
N ASP A 317 -11.29 -19.34 24.64
CA ASP A 317 -11.69 -18.44 23.55
C ASP A 317 -13.11 -17.89 23.70
N ALA A 318 -13.57 -17.07 22.74
CA ALA A 318 -14.93 -16.50 22.68
C ALA A 318 -16.05 -17.56 22.77
N GLN A 319 -15.74 -18.82 22.46
CA GLN A 319 -16.69 -19.95 22.49
C GLN A 319 -16.52 -20.82 23.74
N GLY A 320 -15.78 -20.32 24.73
CA GLY A 320 -15.46 -20.98 25.99
C GLY A 320 -14.60 -22.22 25.83
N THR A 321 -13.83 -22.35 24.74
CA THR A 321 -13.02 -23.55 24.45
C THR A 321 -11.53 -23.32 24.70
N TYR A 322 -10.82 -24.36 25.13
CA TYR A 322 -9.38 -24.31 25.37
C TYR A 322 -8.67 -25.60 24.91
N ALA A 323 -7.35 -25.55 24.71
CA ALA A 323 -6.53 -26.74 24.42
C ALA A 323 -5.07 -26.61 24.87
N PHE A 324 -4.51 -27.72 25.36
CA PHE A 324 -3.07 -27.91 25.57
C PHE A 324 -2.49 -28.82 24.49
N TRP A 325 -1.28 -28.50 24.07
CA TRP A 325 -0.57 -29.14 22.97
C TRP A 325 0.60 -30.00 23.46
N ASP A 326 1.04 -30.99 22.69
CA ASP A 326 2.03 -31.95 23.14
C ASP A 326 3.42 -31.35 23.37
N ASP A 327 3.73 -30.23 22.75
CA ASP A 327 4.94 -29.45 22.96
C ASP A 327 4.93 -28.61 24.24
N GLU A 328 3.78 -28.46 24.90
CA GLU A 328 3.61 -27.75 26.18
C GLU A 328 3.68 -28.70 27.39
N LEU A 329 3.73 -30.02 27.15
CA LEU A 329 3.59 -31.03 28.20
C LEU A 329 4.92 -31.77 28.44
N PRO A 330 5.19 -32.23 29.68
CA PRO A 330 6.40 -32.95 30.00
C PRO A 330 6.49 -34.29 29.25
N ALA A 331 7.72 -34.69 28.88
CA ALA A 331 7.96 -35.94 28.16
C ALA A 331 7.69 -37.19 29.02
N THR A 332 8.04 -37.12 30.30
CA THR A 332 7.70 -38.16 31.28
C THR A 332 6.31 -37.90 31.84
N PRO A 333 5.46 -38.93 31.97
CA PRO A 333 4.19 -38.79 32.66
C PRO A 333 4.36 -38.21 34.06
N VAL A 334 3.73 -37.06 34.29
CA VAL A 334 3.60 -36.46 35.62
C VAL A 334 2.14 -36.49 36.03
N THR A 335 1.92 -36.46 37.34
CA THR A 335 0.58 -36.30 37.91
C THR A 335 0.30 -34.81 37.97
N SER A 336 -0.81 -34.36 37.37
CA SER A 336 -1.23 -32.97 37.42
C SER A 336 -2.69 -32.86 37.82
N ILE A 337 -3.10 -31.68 38.25
CA ILE A 337 -4.52 -31.33 38.36
C ILE A 337 -4.82 -30.17 37.43
N VAL A 338 -6.07 -30.08 36.97
CA VAL A 338 -6.51 -28.97 36.10
C VAL A 338 -7.30 -27.98 36.96
N GLU A 339 -6.84 -26.74 36.96
CA GLU A 339 -7.50 -25.60 37.60
C GLU A 339 -8.21 -24.75 36.53
N PHE A 340 -9.42 -24.30 36.85
CA PHE A 340 -10.17 -23.29 36.14
C PHE A 340 -10.28 -22.08 37.05
N ARG A 341 -9.75 -20.95 36.61
CA ARG A 341 -9.69 -19.73 37.39
C ARG A 341 -10.05 -18.55 36.50
N ALA A 342 -10.90 -17.69 37.01
CA ALA A 342 -11.11 -16.39 36.40
C ALA A 342 -11.47 -15.42 37.49
N TRP A 343 -11.17 -14.16 37.23
CA TRP A 343 -11.64 -13.10 38.09
C TRP A 343 -13.18 -13.08 38.06
N GLY A 344 -13.80 -12.99 39.24
CA GLY A 344 -15.26 -13.10 39.39
C GLY A 344 -15.81 -14.50 39.65
N PHE A 345 -14.99 -15.55 39.54
CA PHE A 345 -15.40 -16.95 39.72
C PHE A 345 -14.60 -17.67 40.81
N ASP A 346 -15.25 -18.62 41.50
CA ASP A 346 -14.63 -19.61 42.37
C ASP A 346 -13.61 -20.38 41.54
N THR A 347 -12.39 -20.51 42.06
CA THR A 347 -11.43 -21.46 41.53
C THR A 347 -12.02 -22.87 41.63
N GLU A 348 -12.09 -23.59 40.51
CA GLU A 348 -12.55 -24.97 40.45
C GLU A 348 -11.46 -25.86 39.87
N PHE A 349 -11.44 -27.12 40.31
CA PHE A 349 -10.59 -28.13 39.72
C PHE A 349 -11.42 -29.18 38.98
N TYR A 350 -10.80 -29.82 37.98
CA TYR A 350 -11.44 -30.85 37.15
C TYR A 350 -12.27 -31.85 37.97
N ASN A 351 -13.45 -32.18 37.42
CA ASN A 351 -14.46 -33.04 38.03
C ASN A 351 -15.11 -32.43 39.29
N HIS A 352 -15.34 -31.10 39.28
CA HIS A 352 -16.02 -30.34 40.33
C HIS A 352 -15.36 -30.40 41.71
N ALA A 353 -14.04 -30.52 41.74
CA ALA A 353 -13.32 -30.47 43.00
C ALA A 353 -13.15 -29.03 43.46
N ALA A 354 -13.58 -28.74 44.70
CA ALA A 354 -13.56 -27.39 45.27
C ALA A 354 -12.16 -26.95 45.77
N SER A 355 -11.19 -27.87 45.75
CA SER A 355 -9.81 -27.56 46.13
C SER A 355 -8.83 -28.53 45.49
N ALA A 356 -7.59 -28.08 45.37
CA ALA A 356 -6.39 -28.85 45.07
C ALA A 356 -6.35 -30.23 45.75
N ALA A 357 -6.59 -30.30 47.07
CA ALA A 357 -6.52 -31.52 47.86
C ALA A 357 -7.59 -32.57 47.50
N THR A 358 -8.68 -32.13 46.86
CA THR A 358 -9.81 -32.97 46.43
C THR A 358 -9.88 -33.16 44.92
N ALA A 359 -8.97 -32.52 44.17
CA ALA A 359 -8.92 -32.57 42.73
C ALA A 359 -8.60 -33.99 42.23
N THR A 360 -9.26 -34.39 41.14
CA THR A 360 -8.95 -35.66 40.49
C THR A 360 -7.65 -35.48 39.70
N PRO A 361 -6.55 -36.15 40.07
CA PRO A 361 -5.31 -36.02 39.34
C PRO A 361 -5.41 -36.72 37.99
N ILE A 362 -4.84 -36.10 36.97
CA ILE A 362 -4.68 -36.66 35.63
C ILE A 362 -3.20 -36.89 35.35
N ALA A 363 -2.88 -37.99 34.67
CA ALA A 363 -1.54 -38.18 34.15
C ALA A 363 -1.40 -37.32 32.90
N VAL A 364 -0.42 -36.43 32.85
CA VAL A 364 -0.12 -35.59 31.68
C VAL A 364 1.24 -35.92 31.10
N SER A 365 1.31 -36.10 29.78
CA SER A 365 2.56 -36.15 29.05
C SER A 365 2.38 -35.84 27.57
N SER A 366 3.48 -35.45 26.92
CA SER A 366 3.54 -35.28 25.46
C SER A 366 3.31 -36.59 24.68
N ALA A 367 3.35 -37.75 25.34
CA ALA A 367 3.15 -39.07 24.74
C ALA A 367 1.70 -39.60 24.83
N MET A 368 0.78 -38.87 25.46
CA MET A 368 -0.62 -39.32 25.63
C MET A 368 -1.35 -39.46 24.29
N ALA A 369 -2.09 -40.54 24.09
CA ALA A 369 -3.03 -40.73 22.98
C ALA A 369 -4.41 -41.13 23.54
N PRO A 370 -5.56 -40.88 22.89
CA PRO A 370 -6.02 -39.74 22.05
C PRO A 370 -6.33 -38.47 22.89
N MET A 371 -6.96 -37.46 22.28
CA MET A 371 -7.35 -36.18 22.92
C MET A 371 -8.22 -36.40 24.18
N LEU A 372 -7.72 -35.99 25.34
CA LEU A 372 -8.47 -36.02 26.60
C LEU A 372 -9.38 -34.78 26.68
N THR A 373 -10.68 -35.00 26.87
CA THR A 373 -11.62 -33.89 27.09
C THR A 373 -11.77 -33.61 28.58
N VAL A 374 -11.48 -32.38 29.00
CA VAL A 374 -11.55 -31.92 30.39
C VAL A 374 -12.43 -30.68 30.40
N ASN A 375 -13.65 -30.77 30.90
CA ASN A 375 -14.54 -29.60 30.98
C ASN A 375 -14.52 -28.98 32.38
N GLY A 376 -14.77 -27.67 32.46
CA GLY A 376 -14.90 -26.92 33.70
C GLY A 376 -16.30 -26.31 33.87
N ALA A 377 -16.74 -26.12 35.11
CA ALA A 377 -18.04 -25.52 35.40
C ALA A 377 -18.00 -24.55 36.60
N VAL A 378 -17.29 -23.43 36.46
CA VAL A 378 -16.99 -22.49 37.56
C VAL A 378 -18.23 -21.76 38.07
N ALA A 379 -18.29 -21.52 39.39
CA ALA A 379 -19.35 -20.76 40.03
C ALA A 379 -18.90 -19.30 40.22
N PRO A 380 -19.77 -18.29 40.06
CA PRO A 380 -19.41 -16.91 40.36
C PRO A 380 -19.19 -16.69 41.87
N VAL A 381 -18.24 -15.83 42.23
CA VAL A 381 -17.93 -15.41 43.62
C VAL A 381 -17.81 -13.92 43.82
N ALA A 382 -17.59 -13.14 42.75
CA ALA A 382 -17.69 -11.70 42.85
C ALA A 382 -19.15 -11.28 42.74
N PRO A 383 -19.53 -10.15 43.36
CA PRO A 383 -20.80 -9.55 43.06
C PRO A 383 -20.88 -9.17 41.58
N SER A 384 -22.07 -9.34 41.02
CA SER A 384 -22.36 -8.93 39.65
C SER A 384 -23.60 -8.05 39.61
N ILE A 385 -23.63 -7.16 38.63
CA ILE A 385 -24.85 -6.50 38.17
C ILE A 385 -25.26 -7.24 36.91
N GLN A 386 -26.46 -7.79 36.93
CA GLN A 386 -27.02 -8.56 35.81
C GLN A 386 -28.44 -8.11 35.53
N GLY A 387 -28.97 -8.43 34.36
CA GLY A 387 -30.36 -8.11 34.06
C GLY A 387 -30.76 -8.54 32.67
N THR A 388 -32.01 -8.24 32.35
CA THR A 388 -32.60 -8.40 31.03
C THR A 388 -33.20 -7.09 30.59
N VAL A 389 -32.90 -6.67 29.37
CA VAL A 389 -33.50 -5.51 28.72
C VAL A 389 -34.52 -6.00 27.70
N THR A 390 -35.78 -5.62 27.88
CA THR A 390 -36.89 -6.01 27.01
C THR A 390 -37.60 -4.80 26.41
N ASN A 391 -38.38 -5.01 25.35
CA ASN A 391 -39.35 -4.04 24.87
C ASN A 391 -40.70 -4.19 25.61
N GLY A 392 -41.65 -3.29 25.33
CA GLY A 392 -43.00 -3.35 25.92
C GLY A 392 -43.82 -4.61 25.60
N GLU A 393 -43.38 -5.46 24.66
CA GLU A 393 -43.99 -6.76 24.34
C GLU A 393 -43.34 -7.92 25.12
N GLY A 394 -42.22 -7.67 25.80
CA GLY A 394 -41.45 -8.63 26.57
C GLY A 394 -40.34 -9.34 25.79
N ASP A 395 -40.08 -8.95 24.54
CA ASP A 395 -38.98 -9.47 23.74
C ASP A 395 -37.65 -8.83 24.17
N GLY A 396 -36.57 -9.63 24.24
CA GLY A 396 -35.24 -9.16 24.59
C GLY A 396 -34.62 -8.26 23.50
N ILE A 397 -33.94 -7.20 23.93
CA ILE A 397 -33.29 -6.24 23.03
C ILE A 397 -31.78 -6.49 23.04
N ALA A 398 -31.22 -6.90 21.91
CA ALA A 398 -29.79 -7.13 21.74
C ALA A 398 -28.99 -5.84 21.57
N ASP A 399 -27.69 -5.90 21.86
CA ASP A 399 -26.73 -4.83 21.62
C ASP A 399 -27.04 -3.50 22.35
N VAL A 400 -27.85 -3.55 23.41
CA VAL A 400 -28.04 -2.43 24.33
C VAL A 400 -26.78 -2.30 25.15
N ALA A 401 -26.13 -1.14 25.09
CA ALA A 401 -25.00 -0.88 25.96
C ALA A 401 -25.52 -0.61 27.38
N VAL A 402 -24.92 -1.26 28.36
CA VAL A 402 -25.25 -1.13 29.78
C VAL A 402 -24.05 -0.51 30.50
N GLY A 403 -24.18 0.76 30.88
CA GLY A 403 -23.15 1.49 31.63
C GLY A 403 -23.38 1.40 33.13
N ILE A 404 -22.31 1.19 33.88
CA ILE A 404 -22.31 1.05 35.34
C ILE A 404 -21.42 2.15 35.92
N TYR A 405 -22.02 2.99 36.77
CA TYR A 405 -21.41 4.15 37.39
C TYR A 405 -21.23 3.93 38.89
N VAL A 406 -20.05 4.28 39.42
CA VAL A 406 -19.77 4.33 40.85
C VAL A 406 -20.22 5.65 41.46
N GLN A 407 -20.76 5.61 42.69
CA GLN A 407 -21.19 6.79 43.43
C GLN A 407 -20.06 7.82 43.59
N GLY A 408 -20.32 9.05 43.13
CA GLY A 408 -19.37 10.17 43.17
C GLY A 408 -18.84 10.59 41.80
N GLN A 409 -19.06 9.79 40.75
CA GLN A 409 -18.85 10.22 39.36
C GLN A 409 -20.03 11.06 38.85
N ASP A 410 -19.71 12.09 38.07
CA ASP A 410 -20.68 12.92 37.37
C ASP A 410 -20.78 12.42 35.91
N PRO A 411 -21.90 11.83 35.45
CA PRO A 411 -22.02 11.31 34.09
C PRO A 411 -21.96 12.39 33.00
N SER A 412 -21.97 13.69 33.36
CA SER A 412 -21.74 14.80 32.43
C SER A 412 -20.24 15.11 32.22
N ALA A 413 -19.36 14.61 33.09
CA ALA A 413 -17.90 14.79 33.03
C ALA A 413 -17.11 13.46 32.98
N ASP A 414 -17.70 12.38 33.47
CA ASP A 414 -17.09 11.07 33.67
C ASP A 414 -17.79 9.98 32.85
N PHE A 415 -16.99 9.13 32.20
CA PHE A 415 -17.45 7.93 31.50
C PHE A 415 -17.90 6.85 32.48
N PRO A 416 -18.85 5.97 32.11
CA PRO A 416 -19.18 4.82 32.94
C PRO A 416 -17.91 4.04 33.24
N GLN A 417 -17.64 3.81 34.52
CA GLN A 417 -16.41 3.14 34.94
C GLN A 417 -16.33 1.70 34.42
N TYR A 418 -17.50 1.09 34.23
CA TYR A 418 -17.66 -0.24 33.67
C TYR A 418 -18.82 -0.28 32.69
N PHE A 419 -18.74 -1.15 31.67
CA PHE A 419 -19.81 -1.36 30.73
C PHE A 419 -19.87 -2.80 30.24
N THR A 420 -21.05 -3.20 29.75
CA THR A 420 -21.30 -4.47 29.07
C THR A 420 -22.39 -4.28 28.01
N PHE A 421 -22.68 -5.32 27.22
CA PHE A 421 -23.74 -5.30 26.21
C PHE A 421 -24.73 -6.43 26.46
N THR A 422 -25.98 -6.21 26.05
CA THR A 422 -26.99 -7.28 26.05
C THR A 422 -26.76 -8.25 24.89
N ASP A 423 -26.99 -9.54 25.15
CA ASP A 423 -26.98 -10.58 24.13
C ASP A 423 -28.27 -10.61 23.30
N GLY A 424 -28.38 -11.55 22.35
CA GLY A 424 -29.56 -11.73 21.49
C GLY A 424 -30.88 -12.00 22.21
N ALA A 425 -30.87 -12.30 23.51
CA ALA A 425 -32.04 -12.48 24.36
C ALA A 425 -32.25 -11.30 25.33
N GLY A 426 -31.47 -10.22 25.20
CA GLY A 426 -31.52 -9.05 26.05
C GLY A 426 -30.76 -9.21 27.38
N HIS A 427 -30.03 -10.30 27.58
CA HIS A 427 -29.37 -10.58 28.86
C HIS A 427 -27.99 -9.94 28.94
N TYR A 428 -27.65 -9.43 30.12
CA TYR A 428 -26.31 -8.92 30.42
C TYR A 428 -25.88 -9.31 31.84
N GLU A 429 -24.57 -9.42 32.05
CA GLU A 429 -23.95 -9.58 33.37
C GLU A 429 -22.55 -8.96 33.37
N TYR A 430 -22.23 -8.20 34.42
CA TYR A 430 -20.91 -7.63 34.65
C TYR A 430 -20.47 -7.89 36.10
N PHE A 431 -19.29 -8.50 36.26
CA PHE A 431 -18.69 -8.75 37.58
C PHE A 431 -17.92 -7.53 38.06
N ILE A 432 -18.08 -7.14 39.33
CA ILE A 432 -17.50 -5.90 39.89
C ILE A 432 -16.17 -6.15 40.62
N PRO A 433 -15.09 -5.39 40.33
CA PRO A 433 -13.75 -5.50 40.93
C PRO A 433 -13.72 -5.64 42.46
N TRP A 434 -12.87 -6.55 42.96
CA TRP A 434 -12.66 -6.72 44.40
C TRP A 434 -12.17 -5.40 45.02
N GLY A 435 -12.85 -4.91 46.06
CA GLY A 435 -12.60 -3.61 46.68
C GLY A 435 -13.68 -2.55 46.42
N PHE A 436 -14.53 -2.79 45.40
CA PHE A 436 -15.66 -1.92 45.04
C PHE A 436 -17.03 -2.55 45.39
N ALA A 437 -17.03 -3.71 46.04
CA ALA A 437 -18.25 -4.45 46.39
C ALA A 437 -19.12 -3.76 47.46
N ASP A 438 -18.54 -2.84 48.24
CA ASP A 438 -19.24 -2.04 49.25
C ASP A 438 -19.66 -0.66 48.70
N GLU A 439 -19.46 -0.41 47.40
CA GLU A 439 -19.83 0.84 46.75
C GLU A 439 -21.27 0.79 46.20
N ASP A 440 -21.78 1.99 46.00
CA ASP A 440 -23.12 2.25 45.51
C ASP A 440 -23.05 2.47 43.98
N PHE A 441 -23.83 1.72 43.22
CA PHE A 441 -23.80 1.75 41.77
C PHE A 441 -25.09 2.31 41.18
N ARG A 442 -24.99 2.91 39.99
CA ARG A 442 -26.14 3.24 39.14
C ARG A 442 -25.94 2.65 37.75
N VAL A 443 -27.03 2.20 37.14
CA VAL A 443 -27.02 1.54 35.83
C VAL A 443 -27.78 2.39 34.83
N ARG A 444 -27.22 2.54 33.62
CA ARG A 444 -27.86 3.20 32.48
C ARG A 444 -27.92 2.26 31.27
N PHE A 445 -29.05 2.27 30.59
CA PHE A 445 -29.30 1.54 29.35
C PHE A 445 -29.28 2.53 28.17
N TYR A 446 -28.31 2.37 27.26
CA TYR A 446 -28.14 3.25 26.11
C TYR A 446 -28.75 2.62 24.85
N THR A 447 -29.52 3.43 24.14
CA THR A 447 -30.23 3.08 22.90
C THR A 447 -29.99 4.19 21.89
N GLY A 448 -28.88 4.09 21.15
CA GLY A 448 -28.34 5.13 20.28
C GLY A 448 -26.81 5.25 20.39
N ASP A 449 -26.24 6.29 19.80
CA ASP A 449 -24.78 6.51 19.81
C ASP A 449 -24.27 6.82 21.23
N MET A 450 -23.21 6.12 21.66
CA MET A 450 -22.53 6.42 22.93
C MET A 450 -21.65 7.69 22.79
N PRO A 451 -21.44 8.46 23.88
CA PRO A 451 -20.51 9.59 23.86
C PRO A 451 -19.04 9.14 23.64
N GLU A 452 -18.32 9.84 22.78
CA GLU A 452 -16.86 9.72 22.54
C GLU A 452 -16.05 10.00 23.84
N PRO A 453 -14.92 9.30 24.14
CA PRO A 453 -14.01 8.60 23.24
C PRO A 453 -14.03 7.05 23.35
N ALA A 454 -15.15 6.44 23.70
CA ALA A 454 -15.25 4.97 23.83
C ALA A 454 -15.02 4.18 22.51
N PHE A 455 -14.87 4.88 21.37
CA PHE A 455 -14.78 4.32 20.03
C PHE A 455 -13.43 3.65 19.67
N ASP A 456 -12.32 3.98 20.34
CA ASP A 456 -10.99 3.54 19.89
C ASP A 456 -10.55 2.14 20.36
N VAL A 457 -11.35 1.44 21.18
CA VAL A 457 -10.93 0.16 21.80
C VAL A 457 -11.83 -1.03 21.45
N PHE A 458 -13.08 -0.82 21.01
CA PHE A 458 -14.00 -1.91 20.65
C PHE A 458 -14.97 -1.46 19.55
N GLU A 459 -15.14 -2.24 18.47
CA GLU A 459 -16.18 -2.03 17.46
C GLU A 459 -17.56 -2.40 18.04
N PRO A 460 -18.48 -1.47 18.32
CA PRO A 460 -19.81 -1.82 18.82
C PRO A 460 -20.73 -2.20 17.68
N GLY A 461 -21.59 -3.21 17.90
CA GLY A 461 -22.84 -3.34 17.14
C GLY A 461 -23.69 -2.09 17.37
N GLN A 462 -24.34 -1.57 16.32
CA GLN A 462 -25.16 -0.36 16.42
C GLN A 462 -26.31 -0.58 17.43
N ALA A 463 -26.34 0.20 18.51
CA ALA A 463 -27.43 0.14 19.48
C ALA A 463 -28.78 0.52 18.83
N PRO A 464 -29.91 -0.09 19.23
CA PRO A 464 -31.20 0.13 18.58
C PRO A 464 -31.78 1.51 18.91
N ALA A 465 -31.74 2.43 17.93
CA ALA A 465 -32.17 3.82 18.06
C ALA A 465 -33.70 4.04 18.20
N GLU A 466 -34.49 2.97 18.26
CA GLU A 466 -35.96 3.02 18.30
C GLU A 466 -36.55 3.08 19.72
N TYR A 467 -35.71 2.94 20.75
CA TYR A 467 -36.09 2.95 22.16
C TYR A 467 -35.51 4.17 22.89
N THR A 468 -36.13 4.55 24.01
CA THR A 468 -35.63 5.65 24.84
C THR A 468 -34.55 5.13 25.79
N SER A 469 -33.43 5.86 25.92
CA SER A 469 -32.40 5.54 26.91
C SER A 469 -32.89 5.94 28.30
N GLU A 470 -32.66 5.09 29.29
CA GLU A 470 -33.09 5.32 30.68
C GLU A 470 -32.07 4.75 31.68
N TYR A 471 -32.13 5.23 32.90
CA TYR A 471 -31.47 4.61 34.04
C TYR A 471 -32.37 3.55 34.68
N TYR A 472 -31.77 2.68 35.48
CA TYR A 472 -32.47 1.64 36.21
C TYR A 472 -33.67 2.18 37.02
N ASP A 473 -34.73 1.38 37.07
CA ASP A 473 -36.07 1.67 37.61
C ASP A 473 -36.87 2.75 36.85
N ASN A 474 -36.71 2.83 35.53
CA ASN A 474 -37.39 3.80 34.65
C ASN A 474 -37.06 5.26 35.01
N GLU A 475 -35.88 5.51 35.57
CA GLU A 475 -35.44 6.84 35.93
C GLU A 475 -34.73 7.53 34.77
N LEU A 476 -35.04 8.79 34.50
CA LEU A 476 -34.47 9.51 33.36
C LEU A 476 -33.21 10.31 33.73
N PHE A 477 -32.95 10.49 35.02
CA PHE A 477 -31.85 11.31 35.52
C PHE A 477 -30.95 10.50 36.44
N PHE A 478 -29.64 10.63 36.24
CA PHE A 478 -28.63 9.99 37.07
C PHE A 478 -28.80 10.25 38.57
N LEU A 479 -29.14 11.49 38.95
CA LEU A 479 -29.31 11.86 40.36
C LEU A 479 -30.56 11.24 41.00
N ASN A 480 -31.56 10.90 40.17
CA ASN A 480 -32.80 10.27 40.62
C ASN A 480 -32.76 8.75 40.49
N ALA A 481 -31.85 8.21 39.66
CA ALA A 481 -31.68 6.80 39.45
C ALA A 481 -31.38 6.07 40.77
N ASP A 482 -32.07 4.95 40.93
CA ASP A 482 -31.94 4.09 42.09
C ASP A 482 -30.52 3.58 42.26
N VAL A 483 -30.09 3.56 43.51
CA VAL A 483 -28.74 3.11 43.90
C VAL A 483 -28.77 1.61 44.17
N LEU A 484 -27.95 0.87 43.43
CA LEU A 484 -27.72 -0.54 43.62
C LEU A 484 -26.53 -0.74 44.58
N THR A 485 -26.81 -1.14 45.80
CA THR A 485 -25.78 -1.57 46.76
C THR A 485 -25.52 -3.07 46.57
N LEU A 486 -24.26 -3.44 46.34
CA LEU A 486 -23.87 -4.84 46.21
C LEU A 486 -23.53 -5.44 47.58
N GLY A 487 -23.78 -6.74 47.73
CA GLY A 487 -23.24 -7.53 48.84
C GLY A 487 -22.00 -8.30 48.37
N PRO A 488 -21.07 -8.70 49.26
CA PRO A 488 -19.75 -9.24 48.89
C PRO A 488 -19.74 -10.50 48.02
N THR A 489 -20.88 -11.18 47.85
CA THR A 489 -21.08 -12.34 46.96
C THR A 489 -22.44 -12.30 46.23
N SER A 490 -23.07 -11.13 46.11
CA SER A 490 -24.45 -10.99 45.64
C SER A 490 -24.52 -10.59 44.17
N ALA A 491 -25.32 -11.29 43.37
CA ALA A 491 -25.77 -10.79 42.09
C ALA A 491 -27.00 -9.90 42.32
N VAL A 492 -26.93 -8.64 41.88
CA VAL A 492 -28.08 -7.71 41.90
C VAL A 492 -28.64 -7.64 40.49
N THR A 493 -29.97 -7.75 40.41
CA THR A 493 -30.68 -7.73 39.14
C THR A 493 -31.16 -6.31 38.84
N ALA A 494 -30.88 -5.83 37.64
CA ALA A 494 -31.31 -4.55 37.12
C ALA A 494 -31.98 -4.79 35.76
N ASP A 495 -33.24 -5.19 35.78
CA ASP A 495 -34.01 -5.36 34.55
C ASP A 495 -34.53 -4.00 34.03
N ALA A 496 -34.73 -3.89 32.71
CA ALA A 496 -35.34 -2.71 32.10
C ALA A 496 -36.36 -3.12 31.03
N THR A 497 -37.42 -2.33 30.89
CA THR A 497 -38.40 -2.49 29.82
C THR A 497 -38.50 -1.19 29.06
N LEU A 498 -37.74 -1.10 27.97
CA LEU A 498 -37.60 0.14 27.22
C LEU A 498 -38.87 0.44 26.43
N THR A 499 -39.36 1.68 26.58
CA THR A 499 -40.56 2.14 25.89
C THR A 499 -40.21 2.72 24.52
N ALA A 500 -40.88 2.20 23.49
CA ALA A 500 -40.94 2.85 22.18
C ALA A 500 -41.82 4.12 22.31
N GLY A 501 -41.25 5.30 22.06
CA GLY A 501 -41.60 6.53 22.77
C GLY A 501 -42.95 7.22 22.49
N THR A 502 -43.34 8.06 23.47
CA THR A 502 -43.80 9.45 23.27
C THR A 502 -43.06 10.31 24.29
N ILE A 503 -42.29 11.29 23.82
CA ILE A 503 -41.29 12.01 24.61
C ILE A 503 -41.78 13.45 24.87
N PRO A 504 -41.71 14.03 26.10
CA PRO A 504 -42.00 15.45 26.33
C PRO A 504 -41.19 16.32 25.37
N SER A 505 -41.81 17.35 24.79
CA SER A 505 -41.17 18.14 23.75
C SER A 505 -41.35 19.65 23.86
N VAL A 506 -40.32 20.40 23.49
CA VAL A 506 -40.48 21.82 23.11
C VAL A 506 -40.51 21.89 21.60
N THR A 507 -41.50 22.58 21.04
CA THR A 507 -41.66 22.75 19.60
C THR A 507 -41.80 24.23 19.24
N GLY A 508 -41.29 24.60 18.08
CA GLY A 508 -41.38 25.96 17.55
C GLY A 508 -40.92 26.03 16.11
N GLU A 509 -40.96 27.23 15.53
CA GLU A 509 -40.47 27.50 14.19
C GLU A 509 -39.31 28.49 14.19
N VAL A 510 -38.34 28.27 13.30
CA VAL A 510 -37.30 29.24 12.99
C VAL A 510 -37.61 29.93 11.68
N ARG A 511 -37.68 31.26 11.71
CA ARG A 511 -37.98 32.09 10.54
C ARG A 511 -36.90 33.14 10.33
N ALA A 512 -36.59 33.45 9.08
CA ALA A 512 -35.74 34.59 8.74
C ALA A 512 -36.47 35.90 9.07
N ALA A 513 -35.74 37.02 9.19
CA ALA A 513 -36.34 38.35 9.36
C ALA A 513 -37.35 38.73 8.26
N SER A 514 -37.30 38.05 7.11
CA SER A 514 -38.27 38.18 5.99
C SER A 514 -39.56 37.38 6.19
N GLY A 515 -39.65 36.53 7.22
CA GLY A 515 -40.75 35.61 7.52
C GLY A 515 -40.66 34.23 6.86
N ALA A 516 -39.65 34.00 6.01
CA ALA A 516 -39.42 32.69 5.38
C ALA A 516 -38.94 31.65 6.40
N PRO A 517 -39.36 30.38 6.32
CA PRO A 517 -38.86 29.32 7.20
C PRO A 517 -37.38 29.04 6.96
N VAL A 518 -36.67 28.66 8.02
CA VAL A 518 -35.23 28.38 7.99
C VAL A 518 -34.99 26.96 8.47
N ALA A 519 -34.49 26.11 7.58
CA ALA A 519 -34.21 24.70 7.81
C ALA A 519 -32.72 24.48 8.15
N GLY A 520 -32.43 23.38 8.86
CA GLY A 520 -31.08 22.90 9.14
C GLY A 520 -30.37 23.61 10.31
N VAL A 521 -30.95 24.67 10.86
CA VAL A 521 -30.38 25.37 12.02
C VAL A 521 -30.64 24.58 13.29
N ARG A 522 -29.59 24.40 14.10
CA ARG A 522 -29.66 23.77 15.42
C ARG A 522 -30.30 24.69 16.44
N ILE A 523 -31.24 24.14 17.18
CA ILE A 523 -31.83 24.73 18.38
C ILE A 523 -31.36 23.95 19.59
N GLU A 524 -31.02 24.68 20.64
CA GLU A 524 -30.62 24.15 21.96
C GLU A 524 -31.66 24.51 23.02
N ALA A 525 -31.78 23.66 24.04
CA ALA A 525 -32.39 24.01 25.32
C ALA A 525 -31.36 23.93 26.44
N LEU A 526 -31.12 25.05 27.13
CA LEU A 526 -30.22 25.13 28.27
C LEU A 526 -31.05 25.12 29.56
N SER A 527 -30.79 24.18 30.47
CA SER A 527 -31.50 24.12 31.77
C SER A 527 -30.96 25.14 32.76
N TYR A 528 -31.86 25.65 33.61
CA TYR A 528 -31.54 26.59 34.68
C TYR A 528 -31.01 25.86 35.92
N ASP A 529 -29.83 26.25 36.42
CA ASP A 529 -29.32 25.83 37.72
C ASP A 529 -29.66 26.89 38.80
N PRO A 530 -30.54 26.59 39.77
CA PRO A 530 -30.92 27.52 40.82
C PRO A 530 -29.80 27.77 41.85
N ASP A 531 -28.82 26.88 41.98
CA ASP A 531 -27.69 27.01 42.92
C ASP A 531 -26.55 27.83 42.31
N ALA A 532 -26.30 27.69 41.01
CA ALA A 532 -25.32 28.50 40.27
C ALA A 532 -25.88 29.84 39.74
N LEU A 533 -27.21 30.01 39.71
CA LEU A 533 -27.93 31.16 39.13
C LEU A 533 -27.61 31.40 37.64
N GLU A 534 -27.21 30.37 36.91
CA GLU A 534 -26.80 30.44 35.50
C GLU A 534 -27.40 29.28 34.69
N PHE A 535 -27.52 29.46 33.37
CA PHE A 535 -27.90 28.40 32.42
C PHE A 535 -26.65 27.69 31.93
N PHE A 536 -26.66 26.36 31.91
CA PHE A 536 -25.49 25.54 31.55
C PHE A 536 -25.64 24.81 30.20
N VAL A 537 -24.50 24.55 29.56
CA VAL A 537 -24.29 23.86 28.28
C VAL A 537 -24.09 22.38 28.62
N GLU A 538 -24.95 21.39 28.37
CA GLU A 538 -26.09 21.20 27.47
C GLU A 538 -26.63 19.76 27.75
N GLN A 539 -27.91 19.46 27.52
CA GLN A 539 -28.37 18.19 26.90
C GLN A 539 -29.69 18.52 26.17
N TRP A 540 -29.87 18.02 24.94
CA TRP A 540 -30.94 18.30 23.96
C TRP A 540 -30.71 19.44 22.96
N SER A 541 -30.54 19.00 21.71
CA SER A 541 -30.56 19.86 20.55
C SER A 541 -31.29 19.18 19.38
N ALA A 542 -31.91 19.97 18.52
CA ALA A 542 -32.57 19.48 17.32
C ALA A 542 -32.32 20.43 16.14
N PRO A 543 -32.05 19.92 14.93
CA PRO A 543 -32.08 20.73 13.73
C PRO A 543 -33.52 21.09 13.37
N THR A 544 -33.69 22.22 12.68
CA THR A 544 -34.95 22.63 12.06
C THR A 544 -35.22 21.85 10.78
N GLU A 545 -36.47 21.48 10.55
CA GLU A 545 -36.96 20.81 9.35
C GLU A 545 -37.12 21.79 8.17
N ALA A 546 -37.46 21.27 6.99
CA ALA A 546 -37.60 22.04 5.75
C ALA A 546 -38.64 23.18 5.83
N ASP A 547 -39.63 23.05 6.72
CA ASP A 547 -40.67 24.05 7.00
C ASP A 547 -40.29 25.01 8.13
N GLY A 548 -39.07 24.90 8.66
CA GLY A 548 -38.54 25.69 9.78
C GLY A 548 -38.96 25.17 11.15
N GLY A 549 -39.78 24.12 11.24
CA GLY A 549 -40.19 23.54 12.51
C GLY A 549 -39.04 22.81 13.20
N TYR A 550 -39.02 22.82 14.53
CA TYR A 550 -38.11 21.98 15.31
C TYR A 550 -38.86 21.36 16.49
N ALA A 551 -38.34 20.24 16.99
CA ALA A 551 -38.85 19.57 18.16
C ALA A 551 -37.69 19.05 19.01
N LEU A 552 -37.57 19.58 20.23
CA LEU A 552 -36.64 19.11 21.24
C LEU A 552 -37.34 18.08 22.10
N TYR A 553 -37.07 16.80 21.86
CA TYR A 553 -37.64 15.68 22.60
C TYR A 553 -36.76 15.30 23.78
N GLY A 554 -37.35 14.94 24.92
CA GLY A 554 -36.65 14.31 26.05
C GLY A 554 -36.48 15.22 27.24
N LEU A 555 -36.97 16.45 27.14
CA LEU A 555 -36.81 17.46 28.17
C LEU A 555 -37.49 17.03 29.47
N GLY A 556 -36.72 17.00 30.55
CA GLY A 556 -37.20 16.78 31.91
C GLY A 556 -38.14 17.87 32.40
N ASN A 557 -38.68 17.72 33.61
CA ASN A 557 -39.40 18.82 34.26
C ASN A 557 -38.39 19.88 34.72
N GLY A 558 -38.49 21.12 34.24
CA GLY A 558 -37.52 22.16 34.58
C GLY A 558 -37.77 23.48 33.87
N GLN A 559 -36.89 24.44 34.12
CA GLN A 559 -36.82 25.73 33.41
C GLN A 559 -35.70 25.69 32.38
N TYR A 560 -35.99 26.11 31.15
CA TYR A 560 -35.08 26.06 30.03
C TYR A 560 -35.02 27.39 29.27
N ALA A 561 -33.83 27.81 28.86
CA ALA A 561 -33.64 28.82 27.83
C ALA A 561 -33.47 28.12 26.48
N VAL A 562 -34.33 28.45 25.50
CA VAL A 562 -34.33 27.80 24.19
C VAL A 562 -33.87 28.77 23.12
N GLY A 563 -32.89 28.40 22.30
CA GLY A 563 -32.30 29.34 21.35
C GLY A 563 -31.30 28.75 20.37
N MET A 564 -30.86 29.62 19.45
CA MET A 564 -29.76 29.38 18.52
C MET A 564 -28.49 29.97 19.14
N PRO A 565 -27.50 29.13 19.51
CA PRO A 565 -26.22 29.57 20.07
C PRO A 565 -25.37 30.33 19.04
N ALA A 566 -24.32 31.02 19.50
CA ALA A 566 -23.35 31.64 18.61
C ALA A 566 -22.45 30.59 17.91
N GLY A 567 -22.18 30.79 16.62
CA GLY A 567 -21.11 30.07 15.91
C GLY A 567 -21.47 28.70 15.34
N TRP A 568 -22.74 28.28 15.37
CA TRP A 568 -23.12 26.97 14.84
C TRP A 568 -23.32 26.97 13.32
N GLN A 569 -22.87 25.90 12.65
CA GLN A 569 -22.83 25.77 11.19
C GLN A 569 -23.78 24.65 10.71
N ASP A 570 -24.67 24.96 9.77
CA ASP A 570 -25.24 23.95 8.86
C ASP A 570 -25.42 24.53 7.45
N ASN A 571 -25.11 23.71 6.44
CA ASN A 571 -25.23 24.03 5.01
C ASN A 571 -24.55 25.35 4.57
N GLY A 572 -23.50 25.77 5.27
CA GLY A 572 -22.67 26.94 4.91
C GLY A 572 -23.39 28.29 5.06
N ARG A 573 -24.36 28.38 5.99
CA ARG A 573 -25.01 29.62 6.41
C ARG A 573 -24.69 29.89 7.87
N PHE A 574 -24.39 31.14 8.18
CA PHE A 574 -24.06 31.58 9.54
C PHE A 574 -25.18 32.48 10.02
N TYR A 575 -25.64 32.27 11.25
CA TYR A 575 -26.70 33.09 11.84
C TYR A 575 -26.18 33.78 13.08
N GLN A 576 -26.67 34.98 13.35
CA GLN A 576 -26.47 35.63 14.66
C GLN A 576 -27.13 34.78 15.75
N GLN A 577 -26.51 34.76 16.93
CA GLN A 577 -27.13 34.18 18.12
C GLN A 577 -28.49 34.82 18.37
N SER A 578 -29.50 34.01 18.69
CA SER A 578 -30.84 34.49 19.05
C SER A 578 -31.57 33.45 19.89
N TRP A 579 -32.17 33.91 20.98
CA TRP A 579 -32.95 33.08 21.90
C TRP A 579 -34.45 33.37 21.75
N TRP A 580 -35.28 32.49 22.31
CA TRP A 580 -36.74 32.65 22.33
C TRP A 580 -37.15 34.05 22.83
N LEU A 581 -38.22 34.60 22.25
CA LEU A 581 -38.64 36.01 22.35
C LEU A 581 -37.71 37.04 21.67
N ASN A 582 -36.83 36.60 20.77
CA ASN A 582 -35.85 37.44 20.04
C ASN A 582 -34.81 38.09 20.96
N ALA A 583 -34.45 37.41 22.04
CA ALA A 583 -33.37 37.84 22.91
C ALA A 583 -32.02 37.67 22.21
N ALA A 584 -31.18 38.71 22.24
CA ALA A 584 -29.89 38.72 21.53
C ALA A 584 -28.78 38.01 22.31
N THR A 585 -29.00 37.77 23.61
CA THR A 585 -28.07 37.11 24.52
C THR A 585 -28.82 36.11 25.40
N LEU A 586 -28.07 35.18 26.00
CA LEU A 586 -28.64 34.18 26.91
C LEU A 586 -29.26 34.82 28.17
N ASP A 587 -28.64 35.89 28.68
CA ASP A 587 -29.12 36.64 29.85
C ASP A 587 -30.47 37.34 29.64
N GLU A 588 -30.88 37.52 28.38
CA GLU A 588 -32.13 38.18 27.99
C GLU A 588 -33.25 37.18 27.60
N ALA A 589 -32.94 35.87 27.56
CA ALA A 589 -33.84 34.83 27.06
C ALA A 589 -35.07 34.63 27.94
N GLY A 590 -36.23 34.36 27.31
CA GLY A 590 -37.41 33.88 28.03
C GLY A 590 -37.25 32.45 28.53
N GLU A 591 -37.89 32.14 29.66
CA GLU A 591 -37.85 30.80 30.28
C GLU A 591 -39.02 29.92 29.82
N VAL A 592 -38.72 28.72 29.35
CA VAL A 592 -39.68 27.66 29.03
C VAL A 592 -39.76 26.69 30.21
N VAL A 593 -40.97 26.47 30.75
CA VAL A 593 -41.21 25.53 31.84
C VAL A 593 -41.86 24.26 31.29
N THR A 594 -41.23 23.11 31.52
CA THR A 594 -41.75 21.79 31.13
C THR A 594 -42.25 21.03 32.36
N SER A 595 -43.39 20.34 32.23
CA SER A 595 -43.94 19.47 33.28
C SER A 595 -44.67 18.26 32.69
N GLY A 596 -44.28 17.05 33.10
CA GLY A 596 -45.05 15.80 33.02
C GLY A 596 -45.71 15.49 31.68
N GLY A 597 -44.92 15.14 30.65
CA GLY A 597 -45.46 14.62 29.38
C GLY A 597 -46.09 15.65 28.44
N ASP A 598 -46.15 16.92 28.85
CA ASP A 598 -46.71 18.00 28.03
C ASP A 598 -45.71 18.50 26.96
N THR A 599 -46.24 18.85 25.78
CA THR A 599 -45.50 19.56 24.72
C THR A 599 -45.67 21.06 24.89
N HIS A 600 -44.57 21.80 25.03
CA HIS A 600 -44.58 23.27 24.99
C HIS A 600 -44.36 23.75 23.55
N ALA A 601 -45.44 24.19 22.91
CA ALA A 601 -45.43 24.67 21.52
C ALA A 601 -45.16 26.18 21.41
N ASP A 602 -45.04 26.67 20.17
CA ASP A 602 -44.89 28.08 19.80
C ASP A 602 -43.62 28.77 20.34
N VAL A 603 -42.53 28.02 20.48
CA VAL A 603 -41.22 28.56 20.90
C VAL A 603 -40.44 29.09 19.69
N ASP A 604 -40.98 30.11 19.03
CA ASP A 604 -40.44 30.59 17.74
C ASP A 604 -39.20 31.48 17.87
N ILE A 605 -38.27 31.37 16.91
CA ILE A 605 -37.00 32.11 16.89
C ILE A 605 -36.78 32.80 15.53
N ILE A 606 -36.27 34.04 15.53
CA ILE A 606 -35.89 34.75 14.30
C ILE A 606 -34.40 34.54 14.01
N ALA A 607 -34.09 33.92 12.87
CA ALA A 607 -32.71 33.76 12.39
C ALA A 607 -32.28 34.94 11.51
N THR A 608 -31.16 35.56 11.88
CA THR A 608 -30.53 36.64 11.10
C THR A 608 -29.23 36.14 10.49
N GLU A 609 -29.20 35.95 9.16
CA GLU A 609 -28.03 35.42 8.44
C GLU A 609 -26.90 36.47 8.38
N LEU A 610 -25.66 36.02 8.63
CA LEU A 610 -24.43 36.79 8.49
C LEU A 610 -23.90 36.67 7.05
N PRO A 611 -23.44 37.77 6.43
CA PRO A 611 -22.84 37.69 5.11
C PRO A 611 -21.43 37.06 5.16
N PRO A 612 -20.95 36.48 4.04
CA PRO A 612 -19.61 35.89 3.98
C PRO A 612 -18.51 36.93 4.05
N LEU A 613 -17.45 36.63 4.80
CA LEU A 613 -16.25 37.43 4.90
C LEU A 613 -15.41 37.33 3.63
N LEU A 614 -15.18 36.12 3.14
CA LEU A 614 -14.46 35.82 1.91
C LEU A 614 -15.33 34.94 0.99
N SER A 615 -15.34 35.19 -0.31
CA SER A 615 -16.09 34.35 -1.26
C SER A 615 -15.53 34.32 -2.68
N GLY A 616 -15.80 33.23 -3.39
CA GLY A 616 -15.34 33.04 -4.75
C GLY A 616 -15.97 31.84 -5.44
N ARG A 617 -15.37 31.44 -6.57
CA ARG A 617 -15.81 30.31 -7.38
C ARG A 617 -14.63 29.50 -7.92
N VAL A 618 -14.68 28.19 -7.76
CA VAL A 618 -13.76 27.21 -8.34
C VAL A 618 -14.37 26.64 -9.62
N THR A 619 -13.67 26.78 -10.74
CA THR A 619 -14.12 26.27 -12.03
C THR A 619 -13.07 25.40 -12.68
N SER A 620 -13.52 24.41 -13.46
CA SER A 620 -12.61 23.67 -14.32
C SER A 620 -12.18 24.55 -15.49
N THR A 621 -10.88 24.74 -15.69
CA THR A 621 -10.34 25.42 -16.88
C THR A 621 -10.70 24.72 -18.19
N LYS A 622 -11.07 23.42 -18.13
CA LYS A 622 -11.45 22.61 -19.28
C LYS A 622 -12.89 22.84 -19.72
N THR A 623 -13.83 22.93 -18.79
CA THR A 623 -15.28 22.97 -19.10
C THR A 623 -15.93 24.31 -18.77
N GLY A 624 -15.29 25.14 -17.94
CA GLY A 624 -15.87 26.35 -17.36
C GLY A 624 -16.99 26.07 -16.34
N VAL A 625 -17.24 24.80 -16.02
CA VAL A 625 -18.23 24.35 -15.04
C VAL A 625 -17.61 24.43 -13.64
N GLY A 626 -18.46 24.67 -12.63
CA GLY A 626 -18.04 24.62 -11.23
C GLY A 626 -17.48 23.25 -10.85
N VAL A 627 -16.42 23.24 -10.05
CA VAL A 627 -15.91 22.01 -9.43
C VAL A 627 -16.62 21.88 -8.09
N ALA A 628 -17.36 20.78 -7.88
CA ALA A 628 -17.99 20.49 -6.59
C ALA A 628 -16.95 19.93 -5.62
N ASP A 629 -17.14 20.17 -4.33
CA ASP A 629 -16.36 19.57 -3.23
C ASP A 629 -14.84 19.84 -3.31
N ALA A 630 -14.42 20.85 -4.08
CA ALA A 630 -13.05 21.34 -4.04
C ALA A 630 -12.78 21.87 -2.62
N TYR A 631 -11.65 21.49 -2.04
CA TYR A 631 -11.18 22.03 -0.78
C TYR A 631 -10.55 23.40 -1.00
N ILE A 632 -10.82 24.33 -0.08
CA ILE A 632 -10.25 25.66 -0.03
C ILE A 632 -9.68 25.85 1.37
N GLN A 633 -8.36 26.06 1.46
CA GLN A 633 -7.68 26.29 2.74
C GLN A 633 -7.27 27.75 2.87
N LEU A 634 -7.64 28.38 3.98
CA LEU A 634 -7.39 29.78 4.29
C LEU A 634 -6.34 29.88 5.41
N TRP A 635 -5.19 30.45 5.08
CA TRP A 635 -4.08 30.67 6.00
C TRP A 635 -3.99 32.15 6.34
N TYR A 636 -3.99 32.53 7.61
CA TYR A 636 -3.91 33.93 8.04
C TYR A 636 -2.51 34.28 8.57
N ASP A 637 -2.11 35.52 8.35
CA ASP A 637 -0.84 36.07 8.83
C ASP A 637 -0.90 36.34 10.34
N MET A 638 0.00 35.71 11.10
CA MET A 638 0.18 35.95 12.54
C MET A 638 1.25 37.00 12.86
N GLY A 639 1.91 37.55 11.83
CA GLY A 639 3.03 38.46 11.92
C GLY A 639 4.38 37.73 12.02
N GLY A 640 5.44 38.39 11.51
CA GLY A 640 6.82 37.87 11.57
C GLY A 640 7.14 36.74 10.57
N ASP A 641 6.51 36.77 9.39
CA ASP A 641 6.58 35.72 8.33
C ASP A 641 6.00 34.36 8.77
N MET A 642 5.13 34.33 9.78
CA MET A 642 4.45 33.12 10.26
C MET A 642 2.98 33.09 9.82
N TRP A 643 2.57 31.96 9.24
CA TRP A 643 1.22 31.71 8.73
C TRP A 643 0.60 30.53 9.48
N ASP A 644 -0.68 30.61 9.82
CA ASP A 644 -1.42 29.52 10.44
C ASP A 644 -2.78 29.34 9.78
N LEU A 645 -3.36 28.15 9.93
CA LEU A 645 -4.67 27.82 9.40
C LEU A 645 -5.74 28.63 10.14
N ALA A 646 -6.60 29.33 9.41
CA ALA A 646 -7.67 30.11 10.02
C ALA A 646 -8.67 29.20 10.78
N PRO A 647 -9.35 29.69 11.83
CA PRO A 647 -10.47 28.98 12.45
C PRO A 647 -11.51 28.64 11.38
N ASP A 648 -11.91 27.38 11.29
CA ASP A 648 -12.76 26.84 10.21
C ASP A 648 -12.24 27.15 8.80
N GLY A 649 -10.92 27.30 8.67
CA GLY A 649 -10.24 27.73 7.45
C GLY A 649 -10.19 26.67 6.35
N VAL A 650 -10.85 25.52 6.52
CA VAL A 650 -11.02 24.51 5.47
C VAL A 650 -12.48 24.52 5.03
N VAL A 651 -12.75 25.10 3.86
CA VAL A 651 -14.11 25.18 3.30
C VAL A 651 -14.21 24.38 2.00
N GLN A 652 -15.41 23.95 1.64
CA GLN A 652 -15.67 23.21 0.40
C GLN A 652 -16.53 24.02 -0.56
N SER A 653 -16.28 23.87 -1.86
CA SER A 653 -17.13 24.47 -2.91
C SER A 653 -18.43 23.69 -3.13
N LYS A 654 -19.52 24.40 -3.39
CA LYS A 654 -20.82 23.84 -3.77
C LYS A 654 -20.80 23.20 -5.16
N ALA A 655 -21.87 22.51 -5.54
CA ALA A 655 -22.03 21.88 -6.85
C ALA A 655 -21.83 22.82 -8.06
N ASP A 656 -22.08 24.11 -7.89
CA ASP A 656 -21.88 25.13 -8.94
C ASP A 656 -20.47 25.78 -8.88
N GLY A 657 -19.60 25.29 -8.01
CA GLY A 657 -18.24 25.75 -7.76
C GLY A 657 -18.13 26.92 -6.80
N THR A 658 -19.23 27.49 -6.29
CA THR A 658 -19.17 28.64 -5.37
C THR A 658 -18.71 28.22 -3.98
N TRP A 659 -17.93 29.07 -3.32
CA TRP A 659 -17.44 28.85 -1.96
C TRP A 659 -17.47 30.15 -1.15
N ALA A 660 -17.60 30.04 0.17
CA ALA A 660 -17.68 31.17 1.08
C ALA A 660 -17.12 30.80 2.46
N TYR A 661 -16.49 31.78 3.12
CA TYR A 661 -15.92 31.69 4.46
C TYR A 661 -16.46 32.84 5.32
N TYR A 662 -16.84 32.55 6.57
CA TYR A 662 -17.65 33.45 7.40
C TYR A 662 -17.09 33.69 8.82
N ALA A 663 -16.13 32.89 9.27
CA ALA A 663 -15.50 33.08 10.58
C ALA A 663 -14.59 34.31 10.58
N ALA A 664 -14.57 35.04 11.69
CA ALA A 664 -13.85 36.31 11.82
C ALA A 664 -12.56 36.14 12.62
N ILE A 665 -11.40 36.20 11.94
CA ILE A 665 -10.25 36.92 12.50
C ILE A 665 -10.23 38.24 11.77
N ALA A 666 -10.65 39.30 12.45
CA ALA A 666 -10.66 40.63 11.89
C ALA A 666 -9.23 41.21 11.99
N ASP A 667 -8.72 41.80 10.90
CA ASP A 667 -7.39 42.45 10.80
C ASP A 667 -6.13 41.61 10.41
N PRO A 668 -6.20 40.40 9.80
CA PRO A 668 -5.06 39.76 9.13
C PRO A 668 -5.16 39.74 7.59
N ALA A 669 -4.08 39.36 6.91
CA ALA A 669 -4.07 39.02 5.48
C ALA A 669 -4.13 37.49 5.30
N TYR A 670 -4.75 37.02 4.21
CA TYR A 670 -4.98 35.60 3.95
C TYR A 670 -4.27 35.08 2.70
N ARG A 671 -3.64 33.91 2.79
CA ARG A 671 -3.25 33.08 1.65
C ARG A 671 -4.28 31.96 1.48
N ILE A 672 -4.71 31.73 0.25
CA ILE A 672 -5.83 30.84 -0.05
C ILE A 672 -5.36 29.76 -1.02
N GLU A 673 -5.44 28.51 -0.60
CA GLU A 673 -5.21 27.31 -1.43
C GLU A 673 -6.53 26.78 -1.97
N PHE A 674 -6.49 26.23 -3.18
CA PHE A 674 -7.59 25.54 -3.84
C PHE A 674 -7.10 24.17 -4.31
N GLY A 675 -7.85 23.10 -4.04
CA GLY A 675 -7.59 21.80 -4.64
C GLY A 675 -8.83 20.92 -4.71
N ALA A 676 -8.78 19.89 -5.55
CA ALA A 676 -9.86 18.93 -5.73
C ALA A 676 -9.30 17.62 -6.30
N ASP A 677 -9.95 16.50 -6.01
CA ASP A 677 -9.58 15.20 -6.56
C ASP A 677 -9.59 15.21 -8.10
N GLY A 678 -8.47 14.78 -8.70
CA GLY A 678 -8.30 14.83 -10.15
C GLY A 678 -8.04 16.23 -10.72
N PHE A 679 -7.69 17.22 -9.88
CA PHE A 679 -7.18 18.55 -10.26
C PHE A 679 -5.80 18.85 -9.65
N ILE A 680 -5.02 19.71 -10.29
CA ILE A 680 -3.78 20.25 -9.71
C ILE A 680 -4.18 21.32 -8.69
N GLY A 681 -3.67 21.22 -7.46
CA GLY A 681 -3.85 22.25 -6.44
C GLY A 681 -3.09 23.53 -6.79
N GLU A 682 -3.67 24.68 -6.48
CA GLU A 682 -3.07 26.00 -6.71
C GLU A 682 -3.47 26.98 -5.59
N TYR A 683 -2.69 28.04 -5.42
CA TYR A 683 -3.02 29.18 -4.57
C TYR A 683 -3.67 30.29 -5.40
N TRP A 684 -4.40 31.19 -4.71
CA TRP A 684 -5.10 32.30 -5.33
C TRP A 684 -4.23 33.08 -6.33
N ASN A 685 -4.84 33.43 -7.47
CA ASN A 685 -4.20 34.10 -8.61
C ASN A 685 -3.19 33.22 -9.40
N ASN A 686 -3.45 31.91 -9.49
CA ASN A 686 -2.68 30.91 -10.26
C ASN A 686 -1.21 30.78 -9.83
N VAL A 687 -0.98 30.77 -8.51
CA VAL A 687 0.37 30.58 -7.94
C VAL A 687 0.49 29.14 -7.44
N THR A 688 1.58 28.43 -7.74
CA THR A 688 1.74 27.00 -7.39
C THR A 688 2.55 26.76 -6.12
N ASP A 689 2.98 27.83 -5.46
CA ASP A 689 3.91 27.80 -4.34
C ASP A 689 3.39 28.70 -3.22
N PHE A 690 3.38 28.16 -2.00
CA PHE A 690 2.82 28.83 -0.82
C PHE A 690 3.55 30.14 -0.51
N ASP A 691 4.88 30.15 -0.62
CA ASP A 691 5.71 31.30 -0.26
C ASP A 691 5.59 32.44 -1.27
N LEU A 692 5.25 32.10 -2.52
CA LEU A 692 4.96 33.06 -3.59
C LEU A 692 3.49 33.51 -3.63
N ALA A 693 2.60 32.92 -2.83
CA ALA A 693 1.17 33.23 -2.84
C ALA A 693 0.92 34.67 -2.36
N THR A 694 0.08 35.39 -3.11
CA THR A 694 -0.28 36.78 -2.79
C THR A 694 -1.31 36.81 -1.66
N ALA A 695 -0.99 37.53 -0.59
CA ALA A 695 -1.89 37.69 0.54
C ALA A 695 -3.07 38.64 0.23
N VAL A 696 -4.27 38.25 0.62
CA VAL A 696 -5.52 39.00 0.47
C VAL A 696 -5.83 39.72 1.80
N PRO A 697 -5.73 41.06 1.87
CA PRO A 697 -6.00 41.80 3.12
C PRO A 697 -7.50 41.84 3.42
N VAL A 698 -7.89 41.60 4.68
CA VAL A 698 -9.28 41.64 5.14
C VAL A 698 -9.42 42.68 6.25
N THR A 699 -10.25 43.70 6.02
CA THR A 699 -10.55 44.75 7.01
C THR A 699 -11.84 44.42 7.76
N VAL A 700 -11.87 44.75 9.06
CA VAL A 700 -13.04 44.58 9.94
C VAL A 700 -14.31 45.12 9.27
N GLY A 701 -15.36 44.30 9.18
CA GLY A 701 -16.66 44.67 8.62
C GLY A 701 -16.71 44.77 7.08
N SER A 702 -15.63 44.42 6.38
CA SER A 702 -15.57 44.39 4.91
C SER A 702 -15.67 42.98 4.35
N GLN A 703 -16.33 42.83 3.20
CA GLN A 703 -16.42 41.56 2.47
C GLN A 703 -15.46 41.58 1.29
N VAL A 704 -14.71 40.49 1.08
CA VAL A 704 -13.87 40.32 -0.11
C VAL A 704 -14.42 39.17 -0.95
N ALA A 705 -15.00 39.53 -2.09
CA ALA A 705 -15.62 38.59 -3.03
C ALA A 705 -14.78 38.40 -4.30
N SER A 706 -15.24 37.49 -5.17
CA SER A 706 -14.62 37.18 -6.49
C SER A 706 -13.22 36.56 -6.40
N LEU A 707 -12.93 35.84 -5.32
CA LEU A 707 -11.69 35.07 -5.15
C LEU A 707 -11.78 33.75 -5.92
N ASN A 708 -11.78 33.85 -7.25
CA ASN A 708 -12.02 32.73 -8.14
C ASN A 708 -10.74 31.94 -8.45
N ALA A 709 -10.89 30.63 -8.65
CA ALA A 709 -9.83 29.72 -9.08
C ALA A 709 -10.23 28.94 -10.32
N GLY A 710 -9.24 28.66 -11.16
CA GLY A 710 -9.39 27.93 -12.41
C GLY A 710 -8.61 26.64 -12.32
N LEU A 711 -9.15 25.63 -11.62
CA LEU A 711 -8.44 24.39 -11.42
C LEU A 711 -8.21 23.69 -12.76
N ILE A 712 -6.95 23.33 -12.97
CA ILE A 712 -6.51 22.52 -14.09
C ILE A 712 -6.78 21.07 -13.70
N PRO A 713 -7.64 20.32 -14.41
CA PRO A 713 -7.74 18.88 -14.19
C PRO A 713 -6.33 18.28 -14.25
N GLN A 714 -5.96 17.44 -13.28
CA GLN A 714 -4.66 16.77 -13.27
C GLN A 714 -4.40 16.28 -14.68
N PRO A 715 -3.33 16.75 -15.34
CA PRO A 715 -3.10 16.39 -16.71
C PRO A 715 -2.91 14.88 -16.71
N TYR A 716 -3.58 14.21 -17.65
CA TYR A 716 -3.27 12.87 -18.11
C TYR A 716 -1.76 12.79 -18.34
N THR A 717 -1.01 12.43 -17.30
CA THR A 717 0.39 12.09 -17.43
C THR A 717 0.41 10.73 -18.09
N ALA A 718 1.30 10.57 -19.06
CA ALA A 718 1.50 9.24 -19.60
C ALA A 718 1.97 8.34 -18.45
N MET A 719 1.17 7.33 -18.10
CA MET A 719 1.45 6.40 -17.01
C MET A 719 2.65 5.54 -17.40
N ARG A 720 3.72 5.63 -16.61
CA ARG A 720 4.94 4.87 -16.87
C ARG A 720 4.85 3.51 -16.20
N TYR A 721 5.19 2.49 -16.97
CA TYR A 721 5.46 1.14 -16.50
C TYR A 721 6.86 0.75 -16.93
N ASP A 722 7.79 0.86 -16.00
CA ASP A 722 9.20 0.51 -16.17
C ASP A 722 9.60 -0.78 -15.43
N GLY A 723 8.65 -1.36 -14.70
CA GLY A 723 8.85 -2.56 -13.92
C GLY A 723 9.62 -2.36 -12.62
N SER A 724 9.67 -1.12 -12.10
CA SER A 724 10.18 -0.80 -10.76
C SER A 724 9.56 -1.67 -9.67
N ASP A 725 8.26 -1.96 -9.79
CA ASP A 725 7.50 -2.81 -8.85
C ASP A 725 8.04 -4.26 -8.79
N PHE A 726 8.88 -4.65 -9.75
CA PHE A 726 9.48 -5.98 -9.89
C PHE A 726 11.02 -5.94 -9.88
N GLY A 727 11.63 -4.82 -9.47
CA GLY A 727 13.08 -4.60 -9.36
C GLY A 727 13.70 -3.80 -10.52
N ALA A 728 15.01 -3.95 -10.75
CA ALA A 728 15.74 -3.18 -11.76
C ALA A 728 15.14 -3.35 -13.17
N SER A 729 14.69 -2.23 -13.75
CA SER A 729 14.05 -2.13 -15.07
C SER A 729 14.86 -2.83 -16.15
N ASN A 730 14.35 -3.94 -16.67
CA ASN A 730 14.86 -4.61 -17.86
C ASN A 730 13.71 -5.16 -18.71
N ARG A 731 14.02 -5.63 -19.93
CA ARG A 731 13.04 -6.11 -20.90
C ARG A 731 12.06 -7.17 -20.37
N TYR A 732 12.48 -7.98 -19.41
CA TYR A 732 11.65 -9.04 -18.86
C TYR A 732 10.80 -8.54 -17.70
N THR A 733 11.30 -7.61 -16.84
CA THR A 733 10.47 -6.99 -15.79
C THR A 733 9.37 -6.18 -16.42
N VAL A 734 9.68 -5.35 -17.43
CA VAL A 734 8.68 -4.57 -18.19
C VAL A 734 7.61 -5.49 -18.79
N ALA A 735 7.99 -6.60 -19.43
CA ALA A 735 7.02 -7.55 -19.98
C ALA A 735 6.16 -8.22 -18.90
N ALA A 736 6.72 -8.52 -17.72
CA ALA A 736 5.97 -9.08 -16.59
C ALA A 736 5.00 -8.06 -15.99
N SER A 737 5.40 -6.78 -15.84
CA SER A 737 4.52 -5.70 -15.38
C SER A 737 3.39 -5.44 -16.37
N ILE A 738 3.67 -5.46 -17.67
CA ILE A 738 2.60 -5.33 -18.69
C ILE A 738 1.63 -6.50 -18.58
N ALA A 739 2.13 -7.71 -18.34
CA ALA A 739 1.29 -8.90 -18.17
C ALA A 739 0.46 -8.86 -16.87
N SER A 740 0.94 -8.27 -15.77
CA SER A 740 0.14 -8.11 -14.56
C SER A 740 -1.02 -7.12 -14.76
N LEU A 741 -0.77 -5.99 -15.43
CA LEU A 741 -1.83 -5.04 -15.83
C LEU A 741 -2.87 -5.67 -16.77
N HIS A 742 -2.46 -6.70 -17.50
CA HIS A 742 -3.33 -7.48 -18.36
C HIS A 742 -4.27 -8.39 -17.55
N THR A 743 -3.92 -8.72 -16.32
CA THR A 743 -4.68 -9.57 -15.39
C THR A 743 -5.51 -8.82 -14.35
N GLU A 744 -5.28 -7.52 -14.15
CA GLU A 744 -5.93 -6.69 -13.12
C GLU A 744 -7.28 -6.06 -13.53
N GLY A 745 -7.91 -6.47 -14.64
CA GLY A 745 -9.11 -5.77 -15.10
C GLY A 745 -10.14 -6.52 -15.96
N TYR A 746 -9.99 -7.82 -16.23
CA TYR A 746 -10.95 -8.59 -17.04
C TYR A 746 -10.99 -10.07 -16.63
N ASP A 747 -12.13 -10.76 -16.83
CA ASP A 747 -12.35 -12.18 -16.54
C ASP A 747 -11.11 -13.03 -16.88
N TYR A 748 -10.57 -13.69 -15.84
CA TYR A 748 -9.26 -14.33 -15.85
C TYR A 748 -9.07 -15.31 -17.03
N ASN A 749 -8.07 -15.02 -17.89
CA ASN A 749 -7.71 -15.89 -19.01
C ASN A 749 -6.75 -17.02 -18.56
N PRO A 750 -7.07 -18.30 -18.78
CA PRO A 750 -6.19 -19.42 -18.40
C PRO A 750 -4.98 -19.61 -19.34
N HIS A 751 -4.82 -18.79 -20.38
CA HIS A 751 -3.76 -18.92 -21.38
C HIS A 751 -2.67 -17.86 -21.20
N ILE A 752 -1.40 -18.27 -21.27
CA ILE A 752 -0.23 -17.38 -21.21
C ILE A 752 0.68 -17.67 -22.39
N ILE A 753 1.13 -16.64 -23.09
CA ILE A 753 2.10 -16.76 -24.19
C ILE A 753 3.50 -16.52 -23.62
N ILE A 754 4.45 -17.40 -23.93
CA ILE A 754 5.87 -17.20 -23.57
C ILE A 754 6.72 -17.25 -24.84
N ALA A 755 7.57 -16.24 -25.00
CA ALA A 755 8.48 -16.15 -26.13
C ALA A 755 9.87 -15.65 -25.68
N CYS A 756 10.86 -15.78 -26.56
CA CYS A 756 12.22 -15.35 -26.28
C CYS A 756 12.33 -13.81 -26.37
N GLY A 757 12.88 -13.17 -25.34
CA GLY A 757 13.10 -11.72 -25.31
C GLY A 757 14.44 -11.26 -25.89
N GLU A 758 15.25 -12.18 -26.43
CA GLU A 758 16.58 -11.88 -26.99
C GLU A 758 16.49 -11.26 -28.40
N ASP A 759 17.39 -10.33 -28.71
CA ASP A 759 17.37 -9.55 -29.97
C ASP A 759 17.38 -10.45 -31.22
N ALA A 760 18.13 -11.56 -31.18
CA ALA A 760 18.23 -12.51 -32.29
C ALA A 760 16.92 -13.27 -32.58
N ALA A 761 16.01 -13.34 -31.60
CA ALA A 761 14.78 -14.14 -31.64
C ALA A 761 13.50 -13.30 -31.76
N MET A 762 13.58 -11.96 -31.76
CA MET A 762 12.44 -11.02 -31.73
C MET A 762 11.37 -11.22 -32.82
N ALA A 763 11.69 -11.87 -33.94
CA ALA A 763 10.71 -12.17 -34.99
C ALA A 763 9.60 -13.13 -34.52
N ASP A 764 9.92 -14.04 -33.59
CA ASP A 764 8.98 -15.01 -33.03
C ASP A 764 7.89 -14.31 -32.18
N PRO A 765 8.23 -13.52 -31.13
CA PRO A 765 7.24 -12.77 -30.37
C PRO A 765 6.54 -11.68 -31.18
N LEU A 766 7.19 -11.10 -32.21
CA LEU A 766 6.54 -10.13 -33.11
C LEU A 766 5.28 -10.73 -33.78
N ALA A 767 5.38 -11.96 -34.27
CA ALA A 767 4.24 -12.65 -34.87
C ALA A 767 3.25 -13.19 -33.82
N ALA A 768 3.69 -13.40 -32.59
CA ALA A 768 2.90 -14.02 -31.52
C ALA A 768 1.73 -13.18 -31.02
N GLY A 769 1.70 -11.87 -31.30
CA GLY A 769 0.61 -10.98 -30.85
C GLY A 769 -0.79 -11.51 -31.19
N GLY A 770 -0.97 -12.09 -32.38
CA GLY A 770 -2.24 -12.67 -32.80
C GLY A 770 -2.72 -13.88 -31.98
N LEU A 771 -1.83 -14.52 -31.20
CA LEU A 771 -2.22 -15.56 -30.26
C LEU A 771 -3.00 -15.00 -29.08
N SER A 772 -2.76 -13.73 -28.70
CA SER A 772 -3.54 -13.08 -27.65
C SER A 772 -5.02 -13.08 -28.03
N TRP A 773 -5.33 -12.66 -29.26
CA TRP A 773 -6.67 -12.77 -29.83
C TRP A 773 -7.16 -14.22 -29.89
N ALA A 774 -6.34 -15.15 -30.41
CA ALA A 774 -6.75 -16.55 -30.60
C ALA A 774 -7.15 -17.25 -29.29
N TYR A 775 -6.53 -16.84 -28.17
CA TYR A 775 -6.75 -17.39 -26.84
C TYR A 775 -7.60 -16.50 -25.93
N GLY A 776 -8.32 -15.52 -26.47
CA GLY A 776 -9.28 -14.72 -25.70
C GLY A 776 -8.61 -13.70 -24.77
N ASN A 777 -7.64 -12.95 -25.28
CA ASN A 777 -6.84 -11.95 -24.56
C ASN A 777 -5.71 -12.53 -23.72
N ALA A 778 -4.96 -13.51 -24.21
CA ALA A 778 -3.83 -14.07 -23.46
C ALA A 778 -2.67 -13.06 -23.35
N PRO A 779 -2.11 -12.81 -22.15
CA PRO A 779 -0.91 -11.98 -21.99
C PRO A 779 0.33 -12.66 -22.57
N MET A 780 1.38 -11.88 -22.84
CA MET A 780 2.68 -12.39 -23.26
C MET A 780 3.78 -12.02 -22.28
N LEU A 781 4.51 -13.04 -21.82
CA LEU A 781 5.74 -12.91 -21.04
C LEU A 781 6.95 -13.19 -21.93
N LEU A 782 8.07 -12.56 -21.60
CA LEU A 782 9.35 -12.78 -22.25
C LEU A 782 10.29 -13.56 -21.34
N THR A 783 11.10 -14.44 -21.93
CA THR A 783 12.13 -15.20 -21.22
C THR A 783 13.47 -15.11 -21.96
N PRO A 784 14.61 -15.08 -21.26
CA PRO A 784 15.91 -15.23 -21.89
C PRO A 784 16.09 -16.64 -22.44
N LYS A 785 17.03 -16.78 -23.38
CA LYS A 785 17.41 -18.10 -23.89
C LYS A 785 18.05 -18.97 -22.80
N GLY A 786 18.97 -18.38 -22.01
CA GLY A 786 19.69 -19.05 -20.92
C GLY A 786 20.58 -20.24 -21.34
N PRO A 787 21.27 -20.89 -20.38
CA PRO A 787 22.00 -22.13 -20.62
C PRO A 787 21.04 -23.30 -20.94
N SER A 788 21.56 -24.33 -21.63
CA SER A 788 20.77 -25.51 -22.05
C SER A 788 20.41 -26.45 -20.90
N THR A 789 20.99 -26.26 -19.71
CA THR A 789 20.67 -26.99 -18.48
C THR A 789 19.89 -26.11 -17.51
N PRO A 790 18.85 -26.62 -16.82
CA PRO A 790 18.18 -25.88 -15.76
C PRO A 790 19.13 -25.68 -14.56
N ASN A 791 19.10 -24.48 -13.97
CA ASN A 791 19.73 -24.21 -12.69
C ASN A 791 18.63 -23.73 -11.75
N TYR A 792 18.28 -24.54 -10.76
CA TYR A 792 17.18 -24.23 -9.84
C TYR A 792 17.60 -23.34 -8.66
N SER A 793 18.92 -23.16 -8.46
CA SER A 793 19.49 -22.32 -7.41
C SER A 793 19.68 -20.88 -7.89
N THR A 794 20.05 -20.71 -9.17
CA THR A 794 20.02 -19.42 -9.88
C THR A 794 19.28 -19.58 -11.21
N PRO A 795 17.94 -19.49 -11.18
CA PRO A 795 17.10 -19.59 -12.38
C PRO A 795 17.57 -18.61 -13.44
N ALA A 796 17.82 -19.09 -14.66
CA ALA A 796 18.07 -18.16 -15.77
C ALA A 796 16.76 -17.53 -16.29
N VAL A 797 15.59 -18.10 -15.96
CA VAL A 797 14.31 -17.40 -16.11
C VAL A 797 14.24 -16.39 -14.97
N PRO A 798 14.05 -15.09 -15.28
CA PRO A 798 14.00 -14.09 -14.23
C PRO A 798 12.85 -14.32 -13.26
N ARG A 799 13.12 -14.03 -11.98
CA ARG A 799 12.25 -14.34 -10.84
C ARG A 799 10.83 -13.79 -10.99
N TYR A 800 10.67 -12.55 -11.43
CA TYR A 800 9.36 -11.91 -11.65
C TYR A 800 8.52 -12.57 -12.76
N VAL A 801 9.15 -13.16 -13.79
CA VAL A 801 8.43 -13.97 -14.79
C VAL A 801 7.88 -15.23 -14.14
N LEU A 802 8.67 -15.84 -13.26
CA LEU A 802 8.27 -17.02 -12.51
C LEU A 802 7.15 -16.71 -11.51
N ASP A 803 7.20 -15.57 -10.82
CA ASP A 803 6.18 -15.14 -9.87
C ASP A 803 4.87 -14.75 -10.56
N ALA A 804 4.92 -14.11 -11.74
CA ALA A 804 3.74 -13.88 -12.57
C ALA A 804 3.03 -15.19 -12.95
N LEU A 805 3.80 -16.24 -13.30
CA LEU A 805 3.25 -17.57 -13.59
C LEU A 805 2.64 -18.24 -12.35
N VAL A 806 3.24 -18.06 -11.18
CA VAL A 806 2.68 -18.55 -9.91
C VAL A 806 1.36 -17.85 -9.60
N ALA A 807 1.32 -16.52 -9.68
CA ALA A 807 0.11 -15.73 -9.43
C ALA A 807 -1.02 -16.14 -10.39
N ALA A 808 -0.73 -16.22 -11.69
CA ALA A 808 -1.70 -16.68 -12.67
C ALA A 808 -2.21 -18.11 -12.40
N THR A 809 -1.30 -19.04 -12.07
CA THR A 809 -1.68 -20.42 -11.75
C THR A 809 -2.54 -20.50 -10.48
N ARG A 810 -2.21 -19.73 -9.44
CA ARG A 810 -2.98 -19.66 -8.19
C ARG A 810 -4.39 -19.12 -8.46
N ASN A 811 -4.49 -17.99 -9.15
CA ASN A 811 -5.75 -17.29 -9.39
C ASN A 811 -6.70 -18.10 -10.27
N VAL A 812 -6.17 -18.74 -11.33
CA VAL A 812 -6.99 -19.62 -12.19
C VAL A 812 -7.46 -20.86 -11.43
N ARG A 813 -6.63 -21.43 -10.54
CA ARG A 813 -7.05 -22.57 -9.71
C ARG A 813 -8.15 -22.21 -8.71
N ALA A 814 -8.16 -20.98 -8.19
CA ALA A 814 -9.20 -20.49 -7.28
C ALA A 814 -10.56 -20.34 -8.00
N THR A 815 -10.55 -19.92 -9.26
CA THR A 815 -11.76 -19.58 -10.03
C THR A 815 -12.30 -20.73 -10.88
N HIS A 816 -11.44 -21.53 -11.53
CA HIS A 816 -11.81 -22.51 -12.56
C HIS A 816 -11.74 -23.98 -12.11
N ARG A 817 -11.71 -24.23 -10.79
CA ARG A 817 -11.63 -25.56 -10.13
C ARG A 817 -10.88 -26.65 -10.94
N ALA A 818 -9.58 -26.76 -10.67
CA ALA A 818 -8.66 -27.85 -11.06
C ALA A 818 -7.95 -27.79 -12.44
N ASP A 819 -8.26 -26.86 -13.35
CA ASP A 819 -7.68 -26.87 -14.71
C ASP A 819 -6.37 -26.09 -14.92
N GLY A 820 -6.03 -25.17 -14.00
CA GLY A 820 -4.84 -24.31 -14.04
C GLY A 820 -4.61 -23.58 -15.37
N ILE A 821 -3.36 -23.19 -15.63
CA ILE A 821 -3.00 -22.42 -16.82
C ILE A 821 -2.49 -23.30 -17.96
N THR A 822 -2.64 -22.81 -19.19
CA THR A 822 -1.99 -23.31 -20.39
C THR A 822 -0.96 -22.30 -20.89
N VAL A 823 0.29 -22.73 -20.97
CA VAL A 823 1.42 -21.93 -21.43
C VAL A 823 1.77 -22.29 -22.86
N HIS A 824 1.67 -21.29 -23.75
CA HIS A 824 1.96 -21.40 -25.18
C HIS A 824 3.38 -20.89 -25.44
N ILE A 825 4.32 -21.81 -25.64
CA ILE A 825 5.70 -21.47 -25.99
C ILE A 825 5.78 -21.14 -27.48
N VAL A 826 6.26 -19.96 -27.83
CA VAL A 826 6.48 -19.54 -29.22
C VAL A 826 7.97 -19.60 -29.56
N GLY A 827 8.27 -20.30 -30.65
CA GLY A 827 9.64 -20.52 -31.10
C GLY A 827 10.19 -21.89 -30.73
N GLY A 828 11.20 -22.32 -31.49
CA GLY A 828 11.87 -23.61 -31.28
C GLY A 828 12.69 -23.63 -29.99
N THR A 829 13.27 -24.79 -29.68
CA THR A 829 14.15 -24.98 -28.51
C THR A 829 15.43 -24.14 -28.56
N ALA A 830 15.80 -23.63 -29.74
CA ALA A 830 16.88 -22.66 -29.90
C ALA A 830 16.53 -21.24 -29.39
N SER A 831 15.24 -20.88 -29.39
CA SER A 831 14.72 -19.59 -28.89
C SER A 831 14.29 -19.72 -27.43
N VAL A 832 13.47 -20.74 -27.11
CA VAL A 832 13.02 -21.05 -25.74
C VAL A 832 13.36 -22.52 -25.44
N PRO A 833 14.52 -22.81 -24.84
CA PRO A 833 14.93 -24.17 -24.51
C PRO A 833 13.94 -24.89 -23.59
N ASP A 834 13.82 -26.21 -23.73
CA ASP A 834 12.96 -27.03 -22.84
C ASP A 834 13.40 -26.92 -21.37
N ALA A 835 14.67 -26.66 -21.12
CA ALA A 835 15.19 -26.35 -19.78
C ALA A 835 14.50 -25.13 -19.14
N ARG A 836 14.16 -24.08 -19.92
CA ARG A 836 13.45 -22.89 -19.41
C ARG A 836 12.02 -23.24 -19.02
N VAL A 837 11.36 -24.05 -19.87
CA VAL A 837 9.99 -24.53 -19.63
C VAL A 837 9.94 -25.40 -18.37
N LEU A 838 10.94 -26.27 -18.20
CA LEU A 838 11.06 -27.11 -17.01
C LEU A 838 11.30 -26.27 -15.75
N GLU A 839 12.16 -25.26 -15.83
CA GLU A 839 12.42 -24.31 -14.73
C GLU A 839 11.15 -23.57 -14.31
N MET A 840 10.36 -23.06 -15.27
CA MET A 840 9.06 -22.42 -15.01
C MET A 840 8.08 -23.36 -14.32
N ARG A 841 7.88 -24.56 -14.89
CA ARG A 841 6.94 -25.56 -14.33
C ARG A 841 7.37 -25.99 -12.93
N GLU A 842 8.65 -26.24 -12.73
CA GLU A 842 9.19 -26.70 -11.45
C GLU A 842 9.11 -25.60 -10.39
N TYR A 843 9.35 -24.35 -10.75
CA TYR A 843 9.16 -23.22 -9.86
C TYR A 843 7.69 -23.09 -9.41
N VAL A 844 6.73 -23.15 -10.35
CA VAL A 844 5.29 -23.14 -10.04
C VAL A 844 4.92 -24.32 -9.15
N ARG A 845 5.43 -25.52 -9.45
CA ARG A 845 5.21 -26.73 -8.63
C ARG A 845 5.62 -26.49 -7.18
N ARG A 846 6.84 -26.00 -6.97
CA ARG A 846 7.40 -25.76 -5.64
C ARG A 846 6.67 -24.65 -4.90
N ARG A 847 6.41 -23.51 -5.56
CA ARG A 847 5.80 -22.34 -4.92
C ARG A 847 4.34 -22.53 -4.54
N LEU A 848 3.63 -23.43 -5.23
CA LEU A 848 2.22 -23.77 -4.93
C LEU A 848 2.04 -25.11 -4.20
N GLY A 849 3.12 -25.76 -3.77
CA GLY A 849 3.06 -27.03 -3.04
C GLY A 849 2.43 -28.18 -3.83
N LEU A 850 2.56 -28.18 -5.16
CA LEU A 850 1.90 -29.17 -6.02
C LEU A 850 2.75 -30.45 -6.15
N SER A 851 2.09 -31.60 -6.19
CA SER A 851 2.73 -32.84 -6.65
C SER A 851 3.06 -32.77 -8.15
N SER A 852 3.92 -33.67 -8.63
CA SER A 852 4.27 -33.77 -10.06
C SER A 852 3.04 -33.99 -10.95
N THR A 853 2.02 -34.70 -10.45
CA THR A 853 0.77 -34.94 -11.16
C THR A 853 -0.14 -33.72 -11.16
N GLU A 854 -0.18 -32.97 -10.05
CA GLU A 854 -0.99 -31.76 -9.95
C GLU A 854 -0.42 -30.62 -10.78
N VAL A 855 0.90 -30.41 -10.79
CA VAL A 855 1.49 -29.37 -11.66
C VAL A 855 1.37 -29.72 -13.14
N ALA A 856 1.40 -31.00 -13.51
CA ALA A 856 1.16 -31.40 -14.90
C ALA A 856 -0.24 -31.03 -15.39
N LYS A 857 -1.23 -31.00 -14.48
CA LYS A 857 -2.58 -30.50 -14.76
C LYS A 857 -2.67 -28.98 -14.66
N ALA A 858 -2.02 -28.38 -13.67
CA ALA A 858 -2.12 -26.95 -13.39
C ALA A 858 -1.24 -26.06 -14.29
N PHE A 859 -0.23 -26.63 -14.95
CA PHE A 859 0.72 -25.94 -15.83
C PHE A 859 0.88 -26.75 -17.13
N LYS A 860 -0.14 -26.66 -17.98
CA LYS A 860 -0.15 -27.30 -19.30
C LYS A 860 0.78 -26.50 -20.22
N VAL A 861 1.50 -27.19 -21.11
CA VAL A 861 2.41 -26.53 -22.05
C VAL A 861 2.17 -27.06 -23.44
N ASP A 862 2.03 -26.17 -24.41
CA ASP A 862 2.19 -26.48 -25.82
C ASP A 862 3.23 -25.55 -26.47
N ARG A 863 3.79 -26.01 -27.58
CA ARG A 863 4.83 -25.28 -28.31
C ARG A 863 4.41 -25.06 -29.75
N ILE A 864 4.47 -23.80 -30.17
CA ILE A 864 4.24 -23.36 -31.55
C ILE A 864 5.61 -23.07 -32.17
N ALA A 865 6.17 -24.08 -32.84
CA ALA A 865 7.51 -24.02 -33.42
C ALA A 865 7.60 -24.75 -34.76
N GLY A 866 8.17 -24.07 -35.75
CA GLY A 866 8.60 -24.58 -37.03
C GLY A 866 10.11 -24.43 -37.21
N ALA A 867 10.60 -24.80 -38.40
CA ALA A 867 12.04 -24.78 -38.69
C ALA A 867 12.62 -23.36 -38.75
N THR A 868 11.80 -22.37 -39.12
CA THR A 868 12.20 -20.97 -39.22
C THR A 868 11.15 -20.05 -38.59
N ARG A 869 11.52 -18.80 -38.32
CA ARG A 869 10.60 -17.72 -37.91
C ARG A 869 9.41 -17.52 -38.85
N TYR A 870 9.58 -17.81 -40.14
CA TYR A 870 8.49 -17.74 -41.12
C TYR A 870 7.52 -18.92 -40.98
N ASP A 871 8.04 -20.09 -40.64
CA ASP A 871 7.22 -21.25 -40.28
C ASP A 871 6.47 -21.02 -38.96
N ASN A 872 7.11 -20.37 -37.97
CA ASN A 872 6.46 -19.96 -36.72
C ASN A 872 5.26 -19.04 -37.02
N ALA A 873 5.45 -17.99 -37.84
CA ALA A 873 4.37 -17.10 -38.25
C ALA A 873 3.23 -17.84 -39.00
N TYR A 874 3.56 -18.80 -39.85
CA TYR A 874 2.57 -19.67 -40.49
C TYR A 874 1.77 -20.50 -39.47
N LEU A 875 2.45 -21.10 -38.48
CA LEU A 875 1.80 -21.90 -37.43
C LEU A 875 0.92 -21.03 -36.52
N ILE A 876 1.35 -19.81 -36.19
CA ILE A 876 0.53 -18.84 -35.44
C ILE A 876 -0.75 -18.51 -36.22
N ALA A 877 -0.64 -18.18 -37.51
CA ALA A 877 -1.80 -17.91 -38.35
C ALA A 877 -2.76 -19.12 -38.46
N ARG A 878 -2.22 -20.36 -38.42
CA ARG A 878 -3.05 -21.57 -38.34
C ARG A 878 -3.80 -21.67 -37.03
N VAL A 879 -3.14 -21.41 -35.89
CA VAL A 879 -3.78 -21.41 -34.57
C VAL A 879 -4.90 -20.39 -34.51
N MET A 880 -4.65 -19.16 -34.99
CA MET A 880 -5.67 -18.10 -35.09
C MET A 880 -6.89 -18.58 -35.88
N LYS A 881 -6.67 -19.12 -37.08
CA LYS A 881 -7.76 -19.61 -37.94
C LYS A 881 -8.48 -20.83 -37.35
N SER A 882 -7.78 -21.74 -36.68
CA SER A 882 -8.42 -22.93 -36.09
C SER A 882 -9.27 -22.61 -34.85
N ARG A 883 -8.87 -21.59 -34.08
CA ARG A 883 -9.58 -21.20 -32.84
C ARG A 883 -10.78 -20.31 -33.14
N ARG A 884 -10.59 -19.31 -34.00
CA ARG A 884 -11.56 -18.21 -34.19
C ARG A 884 -11.73 -17.82 -35.67
N GLY A 885 -11.51 -18.73 -36.61
CA GLY A 885 -11.45 -18.43 -38.05
C GLY A 885 -12.69 -17.74 -38.64
N ALA A 886 -13.87 -17.88 -38.04
CA ALA A 886 -15.08 -17.17 -38.45
C ALA A 886 -15.06 -15.68 -38.10
N GLU A 887 -14.36 -15.31 -37.03
CA GLU A 887 -14.19 -13.93 -36.55
C GLU A 887 -12.97 -13.25 -37.15
N MET A 888 -12.09 -14.04 -37.79
CA MET A 888 -10.83 -13.58 -38.34
C MET A 888 -11.06 -12.65 -39.54
N PRO A 889 -10.48 -11.43 -39.55
CA PRO A 889 -10.59 -10.53 -40.69
C PRO A 889 -10.01 -11.15 -41.96
N GLY A 890 -10.67 -10.94 -43.10
CA GLY A 890 -10.20 -11.38 -44.41
C GLY A 890 -9.05 -10.54 -44.98
N ILE A 891 -8.09 -10.11 -44.14
CA ILE A 891 -6.90 -9.31 -44.48
C ILE A 891 -5.67 -9.85 -43.74
N ALA A 892 -4.46 -9.45 -44.16
CA ALA A 892 -3.22 -9.71 -43.42
C ALA A 892 -2.20 -8.58 -43.57
N PHE A 893 -1.36 -8.41 -42.55
CA PHE A 893 -0.18 -7.57 -42.64
C PHE A 893 1.03 -8.35 -43.16
N VAL A 894 1.74 -7.77 -44.13
CA VAL A 894 3.00 -8.30 -44.66
C VAL A 894 4.13 -7.44 -44.11
N VAL A 895 4.97 -8.02 -43.26
CA VAL A 895 5.99 -7.28 -42.49
C VAL A 895 7.36 -7.96 -42.60
N ASN A 896 8.44 -7.18 -42.42
CA ASN A 896 9.79 -7.74 -42.42
C ASN A 896 10.03 -8.56 -41.13
N GLY A 897 10.49 -9.81 -41.29
CA GLY A 897 10.87 -10.69 -40.18
C GLY A 897 12.35 -11.07 -40.15
N SER A 898 13.16 -10.58 -41.10
CA SER A 898 14.59 -10.94 -41.22
C SER A 898 15.54 -9.98 -40.53
N ASP A 899 15.23 -8.68 -40.54
CA ASP A 899 16.17 -7.61 -40.20
C ASP A 899 15.65 -6.82 -38.98
N PRO A 900 16.31 -6.94 -37.79
CA PRO A 900 15.90 -6.23 -36.58
C PRO A 900 15.82 -4.71 -36.75
N THR A 901 16.62 -4.10 -37.63
CA THR A 901 16.56 -2.66 -37.89
C THR A 901 15.25 -2.24 -38.56
N LYS A 902 14.51 -3.18 -39.14
CA LYS A 902 13.20 -2.96 -39.80
C LYS A 902 12.02 -3.32 -38.91
N PHE A 903 12.26 -3.83 -37.69
CA PHE A 903 11.16 -4.26 -36.81
C PHE A 903 10.34 -3.08 -36.29
N TRP A 904 10.91 -1.88 -36.22
CA TRP A 904 10.18 -0.64 -35.92
C TRP A 904 8.99 -0.39 -36.86
N ASP A 905 9.10 -0.76 -38.14
CA ASP A 905 7.97 -0.68 -39.08
C ASP A 905 6.89 -1.71 -38.74
N ALA A 906 7.29 -2.92 -38.33
CA ALA A 906 6.39 -4.03 -38.07
C ALA A 906 5.68 -3.92 -36.72
N MET A 907 6.29 -3.28 -35.73
CA MET A 907 5.91 -3.37 -34.32
C MET A 907 4.61 -2.62 -33.95
N ALA A 908 4.08 -1.80 -34.86
CA ALA A 908 2.74 -1.23 -34.69
C ALA A 908 1.60 -2.17 -35.16
N ALA A 909 1.92 -3.29 -35.82
CA ALA A 909 0.93 -4.28 -36.26
C ALA A 909 0.44 -5.25 -35.15
N PRO A 910 1.28 -5.69 -34.18
CA PRO A 910 0.86 -6.56 -33.09
C PRO A 910 -0.37 -6.12 -32.29
N PRO A 911 -0.57 -4.84 -31.91
CA PRO A 911 -1.82 -4.41 -31.25
C PRO A 911 -3.07 -4.75 -32.06
N ILE A 912 -3.06 -4.45 -33.36
CA ILE A 912 -4.19 -4.77 -34.25
C ILE A 912 -4.37 -6.29 -34.41
N SER A 913 -3.27 -7.04 -34.45
CA SER A 913 -3.30 -8.51 -34.49
C SER A 913 -3.94 -9.11 -33.23
N ALA A 914 -3.52 -8.62 -32.06
CA ALA A 914 -3.97 -9.06 -30.75
C ALA A 914 -5.41 -8.62 -30.42
N GLY A 915 -5.84 -7.44 -30.86
CA GLY A 915 -7.19 -6.94 -30.61
C GLY A 915 -8.23 -7.47 -31.59
N ARG A 916 -7.86 -7.62 -32.86
CA ARG A 916 -8.82 -7.85 -33.95
C ARG A 916 -8.50 -9.06 -34.83
N GLY A 917 -7.48 -9.84 -34.52
CA GLY A 917 -7.18 -11.09 -35.21
C GLY A 917 -6.57 -10.94 -36.61
N VAL A 918 -6.00 -9.77 -36.95
CA VAL A 918 -5.29 -9.59 -38.23
C VAL A 918 -3.96 -10.35 -38.19
N PRO A 919 -3.74 -11.39 -39.02
CA PRO A 919 -2.51 -12.18 -39.00
C PRO A 919 -1.32 -11.41 -39.60
N LEU A 920 -0.12 -11.74 -39.11
CA LEU A 920 1.14 -11.25 -39.63
C LEU A 920 1.77 -12.31 -40.55
N ILE A 921 2.13 -11.90 -41.77
CA ILE A 921 2.92 -12.67 -42.72
C ILE A 921 4.33 -12.08 -42.72
N LEU A 922 5.28 -12.83 -42.18
CA LEU A 922 6.69 -12.43 -42.15
C LEU A 922 7.36 -12.70 -43.50
N VAL A 923 8.11 -11.72 -44.01
CA VAL A 923 8.91 -11.82 -45.24
C VAL A 923 10.35 -11.34 -45.02
N GLN A 924 11.21 -11.55 -46.01
CA GLN A 924 12.51 -10.88 -46.08
C GLN A 924 12.36 -9.56 -46.84
N THR A 925 13.37 -8.69 -46.76
CA THR A 925 13.40 -7.43 -47.52
C THR A 925 13.23 -7.67 -49.02
N THR A 926 13.90 -8.69 -49.56
CA THR A 926 14.04 -8.95 -51.00
C THR A 926 13.52 -10.32 -51.45
N ALA A 927 13.06 -11.18 -50.55
CA ALA A 927 12.53 -12.50 -50.88
C ALA A 927 11.23 -12.83 -50.14
N VAL A 928 10.39 -13.66 -50.78
CA VAL A 928 9.19 -14.25 -50.18
C VAL A 928 9.52 -15.67 -49.72
N PRO A 929 9.62 -15.93 -48.41
CA PRO A 929 9.81 -17.29 -47.90
C PRO A 929 8.66 -18.21 -48.29
N ALA A 930 8.94 -19.50 -48.50
CA ALA A 930 7.90 -20.47 -48.85
C ALA A 930 6.76 -20.53 -47.83
N ALA A 931 7.08 -20.43 -46.53
CA ALA A 931 6.10 -20.35 -45.46
C ALA A 931 5.19 -19.11 -45.56
N ALA A 932 5.71 -17.96 -45.99
CA ALA A 932 4.92 -16.74 -46.19
C ALA A 932 3.88 -16.90 -47.33
N ALA A 933 4.31 -17.47 -48.46
CA ALA A 933 3.42 -17.82 -49.56
C ALA A 933 2.36 -18.86 -49.13
N LYS A 934 2.77 -19.85 -48.33
CA LYS A 934 1.88 -20.86 -47.74
C LYS A 934 0.83 -20.25 -46.82
N THR A 935 1.20 -19.29 -45.96
CA THR A 935 0.26 -18.56 -45.09
C THR A 935 -0.81 -17.86 -45.91
N LYS A 936 -0.40 -17.10 -46.93
CA LYS A 936 -1.34 -16.42 -47.84
C LYS A 936 -2.37 -17.40 -48.43
N THR A 937 -1.90 -18.51 -48.99
CA THR A 937 -2.76 -19.53 -49.61
C THR A 937 -3.69 -20.19 -48.59
N TYR A 938 -3.16 -20.57 -47.42
CA TYR A 938 -3.93 -21.23 -46.36
C TYR A 938 -5.05 -20.33 -45.82
N LEU A 939 -4.80 -19.02 -45.72
CA LEU A 939 -5.80 -18.05 -45.30
C LEU A 939 -6.78 -17.65 -46.42
N GLY A 940 -6.52 -18.04 -47.67
CA GLY A 940 -7.36 -17.69 -48.82
C GLY A 940 -7.29 -16.21 -49.21
N LEU A 941 -6.13 -15.56 -48.98
CA LEU A 941 -5.98 -14.12 -49.17
C LEU A 941 -5.56 -13.75 -50.59
N THR A 942 -6.25 -12.76 -51.16
CA THR A 942 -5.90 -12.15 -52.46
C THR A 942 -5.09 -10.88 -52.28
N GLY A 943 -4.53 -10.36 -53.37
CA GLY A 943 -3.65 -9.19 -53.37
C GLY A 943 -4.21 -7.94 -52.69
N SER A 944 -5.50 -7.64 -52.92
CA SER A 944 -6.19 -6.49 -52.31
C SER A 944 -6.45 -6.64 -50.81
N LYS A 945 -6.22 -7.83 -50.25
CA LYS A 945 -6.37 -8.14 -48.82
C LYS A 945 -5.04 -8.15 -48.07
N LEU A 946 -3.92 -7.96 -48.77
CA LEU A 946 -2.59 -7.89 -48.18
C LEU A 946 -2.17 -6.42 -48.02
N TYR A 947 -1.73 -6.06 -46.82
CA TYR A 947 -1.23 -4.73 -46.48
C TYR A 947 0.25 -4.83 -46.12
N VAL A 948 1.12 -4.34 -47.01
CA VAL A 948 2.55 -4.26 -46.72
C VAL A 948 2.81 -3.14 -45.73
N VAL A 949 3.46 -3.44 -44.60
CA VAL A 949 3.80 -2.44 -43.59
C VAL A 949 5.27 -2.03 -43.77
N GLY A 950 5.49 -0.73 -43.89
CA GLY A 950 6.81 -0.12 -44.05
C GLY A 950 7.15 0.31 -45.48
N PRO A 951 8.25 1.07 -45.65
CA PRO A 951 8.76 1.50 -46.94
C PRO A 951 9.34 0.35 -47.77
N THR A 952 9.73 0.64 -49.02
CA THR A 952 10.33 -0.35 -49.93
C THR A 952 11.72 -0.84 -49.48
N THR A 953 12.37 -0.09 -48.60
CA THR A 953 13.62 -0.49 -47.93
C THR A 953 13.42 -1.54 -46.84
N SER A 954 12.18 -1.69 -46.34
CA SER A 954 11.80 -2.72 -45.36
C SER A 954 11.15 -3.92 -46.03
N VAL A 955 10.25 -3.69 -46.98
CA VAL A 955 9.68 -4.74 -47.85
C VAL A 955 9.66 -4.24 -49.28
N SER A 956 10.54 -4.80 -50.13
CA SER A 956 10.72 -4.34 -51.51
C SER A 956 9.45 -4.44 -52.36
N ALA A 957 9.41 -3.66 -53.44
CA ALA A 957 8.32 -3.73 -54.42
C ALA A 957 8.23 -5.12 -55.07
N ALA A 958 9.37 -5.80 -55.28
CA ALA A 958 9.42 -7.15 -55.80
C ALA A 958 8.75 -8.17 -54.85
N VAL A 959 9.00 -8.07 -53.54
CA VAL A 959 8.35 -8.93 -52.53
C VAL A 959 6.85 -8.67 -52.47
N ALA A 960 6.44 -7.39 -52.46
CA ALA A 960 5.02 -7.02 -52.51
C ALA A 960 4.33 -7.60 -53.76
N SER A 961 4.93 -7.42 -54.93
CA SER A 961 4.42 -7.96 -56.20
C SER A 961 4.43 -9.49 -56.23
N GLY A 962 5.44 -10.15 -55.66
CA GLY A 962 5.52 -11.60 -55.57
C GLY A 962 4.40 -12.21 -54.72
N LEU A 963 3.93 -11.50 -53.70
CA LEU A 963 2.73 -11.85 -52.94
C LEU A 963 1.44 -11.33 -53.59
N GLY A 964 1.52 -10.49 -54.62
CA GLY A 964 0.41 -9.80 -55.26
C GLY A 964 -0.20 -8.68 -54.41
N ALA A 965 0.46 -8.24 -53.33
CA ALA A 965 -0.05 -7.22 -52.43
C ALA A 965 -0.15 -5.86 -53.12
N THR A 966 -1.34 -5.24 -53.08
CA THR A 966 -1.58 -3.93 -53.72
C THR A 966 -1.67 -2.78 -52.72
N ASN A 967 -1.77 -3.06 -51.42
CA ASN A 967 -1.84 -2.03 -50.38
C ASN A 967 -0.51 -1.91 -49.65
N ARG A 968 -0.15 -0.68 -49.28
CA ARG A 968 1.02 -0.39 -48.45
C ARG A 968 0.70 0.69 -47.43
N ILE A 969 1.10 0.47 -46.18
CA ILE A 969 1.02 1.42 -45.08
C ILE A 969 2.46 1.83 -44.73
N LYS A 970 2.80 3.10 -44.90
CA LYS A 970 4.15 3.62 -44.62
C LYS A 970 4.09 5.08 -44.18
N GLY A 971 5.05 5.48 -43.35
CA GLY A 971 5.36 6.88 -43.10
C GLY A 971 6.38 7.45 -44.10
N PRO A 972 6.65 8.77 -44.06
CA PRO A 972 7.81 9.37 -44.71
C PRO A 972 9.11 8.71 -44.22
N THR A 973 10.06 8.48 -45.14
CA THR A 973 11.35 7.84 -44.82
C THR A 973 12.31 8.73 -44.03
N SER A 974 11.99 10.02 -43.85
CA SER A 974 12.75 10.97 -43.05
C SER A 974 12.54 10.79 -41.54
N ASP A 975 11.51 10.04 -41.13
CA ASP A 975 11.22 9.73 -39.74
C ASP A 975 11.08 8.19 -39.59
N PRO A 976 12.01 7.51 -38.90
CA PRO A 976 12.00 6.06 -38.78
C PRO A 976 10.80 5.50 -38.00
N PHE A 977 10.06 6.36 -37.26
CA PHE A 977 8.89 5.96 -36.47
C PHE A 977 7.57 6.31 -37.16
N ALA A 978 7.61 7.00 -38.30
CA ALA A 978 6.39 7.46 -38.96
C ALA A 978 5.52 6.32 -39.54
N THR A 979 6.10 5.14 -39.82
CA THR A 979 5.30 3.95 -40.17
C THR A 979 4.39 3.53 -39.01
N ALA A 980 4.86 3.62 -37.77
CA ALA A 980 4.05 3.26 -36.59
C ALA A 980 2.82 4.16 -36.46
N ARG A 981 3.00 5.47 -36.66
CA ARG A 981 1.88 6.42 -36.78
C ARG A 981 0.94 6.04 -37.92
N ALA A 982 1.47 5.73 -39.10
CA ALA A 982 0.65 5.40 -40.27
C ALA A 982 -0.20 4.12 -40.05
N VAL A 983 0.34 3.12 -39.35
CA VAL A 983 -0.39 1.90 -38.96
C VAL A 983 -1.47 2.23 -37.94
N SER A 984 -1.16 3.03 -36.92
CA SER A 984 -2.13 3.48 -35.91
C SER A 984 -3.27 4.30 -36.53
N ASP A 985 -2.96 5.28 -37.38
CA ASP A 985 -3.95 6.06 -38.14
C ASP A 985 -4.81 5.14 -39.04
N TRP A 986 -4.19 4.17 -39.73
CA TRP A 986 -4.91 3.20 -40.54
C TRP A 986 -5.87 2.34 -39.72
N GLY A 987 -5.43 1.89 -38.54
CA GLY A 987 -6.22 1.09 -37.61
C GLY A 987 -7.43 1.84 -37.10
N ILE A 988 -7.23 3.05 -36.60
CA ILE A 988 -8.30 3.95 -36.12
C ILE A 988 -9.32 4.23 -37.22
N ASN A 989 -8.87 4.61 -38.41
CA ASN A 989 -9.76 5.00 -39.51
C ASN A 989 -10.60 3.83 -40.06
N ARG A 990 -10.19 2.59 -39.79
CA ARG A 990 -10.91 1.39 -40.18
C ARG A 990 -11.59 0.69 -39.01
N GLY A 991 -11.56 1.30 -37.83
CA GLY A 991 -12.15 0.76 -36.61
C GLY A 991 -11.46 -0.50 -36.10
N TYR A 992 -10.19 -0.74 -36.44
CA TYR A 992 -9.35 -1.80 -35.86
C TYR A 992 -8.66 -1.38 -34.57
N SER A 993 -8.53 -0.07 -34.34
CA SER A 993 -8.03 0.54 -33.10
C SER A 993 -9.00 1.62 -32.64
N ASP A 994 -9.02 1.92 -31.35
CA ASP A 994 -9.80 3.00 -30.77
C ASP A 994 -9.04 4.34 -30.80
N LYS A 995 -9.70 5.39 -30.30
CA LYS A 995 -9.13 6.75 -30.21
C LYS A 995 -8.72 7.12 -28.78
N VAL A 996 -8.80 6.17 -27.86
CA VAL A 996 -8.78 6.36 -26.41
C VAL A 996 -7.43 5.95 -25.84
N THR A 997 -6.85 4.86 -26.35
CA THR A 997 -5.66 4.26 -25.77
C THR A 997 -4.46 4.30 -26.72
N CYS A 998 -3.29 4.69 -26.21
CA CYS A 998 -2.02 4.45 -26.89
C CYS A 998 -0.88 4.13 -25.91
N ALA A 999 0.19 3.52 -26.43
CA ALA A 999 1.44 3.43 -25.70
C ALA A 999 2.64 3.90 -26.52
N ILE A 1000 3.66 4.30 -25.80
CA ILE A 1000 4.90 4.84 -26.30
C ILE A 1000 6.05 4.05 -25.67
N THR A 1001 7.00 3.62 -26.50
CA THR A 1001 8.20 2.92 -26.02
C THR A 1001 9.42 3.25 -26.87
N ALA A 1002 10.60 3.07 -26.30
CA ALA A 1002 11.88 3.29 -26.95
C ALA A 1002 12.68 2.01 -27.22
N ALA A 1003 12.15 0.84 -26.84
CA ALA A 1003 12.83 -0.44 -27.00
C ALA A 1003 11.90 -1.50 -27.63
N LEU A 1004 12.41 -2.24 -28.61
CA LEU A 1004 11.67 -3.32 -29.26
C LEU A 1004 11.20 -4.41 -28.28
N PRO A 1005 11.97 -4.85 -27.27
CA PRO A 1005 11.48 -5.82 -26.29
C PRO A 1005 10.24 -5.37 -25.52
N ASP A 1006 10.21 -4.12 -25.08
CA ASP A 1006 9.09 -3.54 -24.34
C ASP A 1006 7.83 -3.49 -25.23
N ALA A 1007 8.03 -3.16 -26.51
CA ALA A 1007 6.99 -3.19 -27.53
C ALA A 1007 6.41 -4.59 -27.78
N LEU A 1008 7.22 -5.65 -27.67
CA LEU A 1008 6.74 -7.02 -27.79
C LEU A 1008 5.71 -7.34 -26.71
N GLY A 1009 6.04 -7.11 -25.44
CA GLY A 1009 5.10 -7.31 -24.31
C GLY A 1009 3.86 -6.42 -24.40
N ALA A 1010 4.03 -5.18 -24.84
CA ALA A 1010 2.94 -4.20 -24.99
C ALA A 1010 1.92 -4.55 -26.08
N GLY A 1011 2.31 -5.29 -27.12
CA GLY A 1011 1.44 -5.62 -28.25
C GLY A 1011 0.11 -6.28 -27.85
N PRO A 1012 0.14 -7.45 -27.18
CA PRO A 1012 -1.04 -8.10 -26.60
C PRO A 1012 -1.89 -7.18 -25.73
N TYR A 1013 -1.26 -6.44 -24.81
CA TYR A 1013 -1.93 -5.54 -23.87
C TYR A 1013 -2.71 -4.43 -24.58
N LEU A 1014 -2.08 -3.78 -25.56
CA LEU A 1014 -2.76 -2.76 -26.36
C LEU A 1014 -3.84 -3.36 -27.25
N GLY A 1015 -3.67 -4.59 -27.74
CA GLY A 1015 -4.70 -5.27 -28.50
C GLY A 1015 -6.02 -5.39 -27.74
N VAL A 1016 -5.96 -5.77 -26.47
CA VAL A 1016 -7.15 -5.89 -25.60
C VAL A 1016 -7.87 -4.55 -25.46
N ARG A 1017 -7.10 -3.47 -25.26
CA ARG A 1017 -7.63 -2.10 -25.21
C ARG A 1017 -7.87 -1.48 -26.58
N GLN A 1018 -7.67 -2.23 -27.66
CA GLN A 1018 -7.74 -1.72 -29.04
C GLN A 1018 -6.84 -0.49 -29.28
N GLY A 1019 -5.79 -0.32 -28.48
CA GLY A 1019 -4.93 0.85 -28.49
C GLY A 1019 -3.90 0.87 -29.63
N SER A 1020 -3.30 2.04 -29.80
CA SER A 1020 -2.22 2.30 -30.77
C SER A 1020 -0.83 2.18 -30.15
N MET A 1021 0.17 1.77 -30.93
CA MET A 1021 1.57 1.74 -30.48
C MET A 1021 2.41 2.76 -31.26
N LEU A 1022 3.15 3.58 -30.52
CA LEU A 1022 4.03 4.63 -31.02
C LEU A 1022 5.43 4.45 -30.42
N PHE A 1023 6.40 5.13 -31.01
CA PHE A 1023 7.80 4.97 -30.64
C PHE A 1023 8.52 6.29 -30.46
N VAL A 1024 9.56 6.27 -29.64
CA VAL A 1024 10.52 7.36 -29.47
C VAL A 1024 11.94 6.80 -29.56
N PRO A 1025 12.96 7.62 -29.90
CA PRO A 1025 14.34 7.15 -29.91
C PRO A 1025 14.81 6.91 -28.47
N LYS A 1026 15.60 5.85 -28.27
CA LYS A 1026 16.19 5.54 -26.96
C LYS A 1026 17.23 6.59 -26.56
N GLY A 1027 17.19 7.02 -25.29
CA GLY A 1027 18.26 7.83 -24.68
C GLY A 1027 18.41 9.25 -25.23
N VAL A 1028 17.38 9.79 -25.87
CA VAL A 1028 17.37 11.20 -26.31
C VAL A 1028 16.31 11.99 -25.56
N THR A 1029 16.38 13.32 -25.60
CA THR A 1029 15.46 14.21 -24.87
C THR A 1029 14.24 14.65 -25.69
N THR A 1030 14.24 14.40 -27.00
CA THR A 1030 13.17 14.83 -27.92
C THR A 1030 12.26 13.68 -28.34
N ILE A 1031 11.03 14.02 -28.74
CA ILE A 1031 10.08 13.07 -29.33
C ILE A 1031 9.91 13.32 -30.85
N PRO A 1032 9.74 12.26 -31.66
CA PRO A 1032 9.54 12.40 -33.11
C PRO A 1032 8.26 13.17 -33.45
N SER A 1033 8.26 13.89 -34.57
CA SER A 1033 7.08 14.62 -35.04
C SER A 1033 5.90 13.70 -35.38
N SER A 1034 6.18 12.45 -35.76
CA SER A 1034 5.14 11.42 -35.91
C SER A 1034 4.43 11.13 -34.58
N THR A 1035 5.16 10.96 -33.49
CA THR A 1035 4.62 10.68 -32.15
C THR A 1035 3.94 11.92 -31.57
N SER A 1036 4.62 13.07 -31.51
CA SER A 1036 4.01 14.31 -30.97
C SER A 1036 2.76 14.71 -31.75
N GLY A 1037 2.82 14.69 -33.08
CA GLY A 1037 1.68 15.04 -33.90
C GLY A 1037 0.54 14.01 -33.85
N PHE A 1038 0.78 12.76 -33.43
CA PHE A 1038 -0.30 11.79 -33.21
C PHE A 1038 -1.04 12.15 -31.92
N LEU A 1039 -0.29 12.44 -30.85
CA LEU A 1039 -0.82 12.85 -29.55
C LEU A 1039 -1.60 14.15 -29.67
N SER A 1040 -1.01 15.20 -30.24
CA SER A 1040 -1.67 16.50 -30.36
C SER A 1040 -2.92 16.47 -31.25
N ALA A 1041 -2.94 15.64 -32.29
CA ALA A 1041 -4.13 15.47 -33.14
C ALA A 1041 -5.29 14.76 -32.42
N ARG A 1042 -5.02 14.10 -31.28
CA ARG A 1042 -5.97 13.22 -30.58
C ARG A 1042 -6.08 13.52 -29.08
N LYS A 1043 -5.46 14.59 -28.59
CA LYS A 1043 -5.49 14.99 -27.18
C LYS A 1043 -6.90 15.16 -26.60
N ALA A 1044 -7.89 15.44 -27.43
CA ALA A 1044 -9.29 15.51 -27.02
C ALA A 1044 -9.92 14.12 -26.72
N THR A 1045 -9.47 13.06 -27.40
CA THR A 1045 -10.04 11.71 -27.33
C THR A 1045 -9.20 10.71 -26.55
N LEU A 1046 -7.88 10.90 -26.49
CA LEU A 1046 -7.00 10.05 -25.69
C LEU A 1046 -7.37 10.16 -24.20
N ARG A 1047 -7.37 9.02 -23.52
CA ARG A 1047 -7.62 8.87 -22.08
C ARG A 1047 -6.53 8.03 -21.42
N ASP A 1048 -6.07 6.99 -22.11
CA ASP A 1048 -5.01 6.11 -21.61
C ASP A 1048 -3.77 6.25 -22.46
N VAL A 1049 -2.74 6.92 -21.92
CA VAL A 1049 -1.44 7.03 -22.58
C VAL A 1049 -0.41 6.34 -21.70
N PHE A 1050 0.22 5.30 -22.22
CA PHE A 1050 1.20 4.49 -21.49
C PHE A 1050 2.62 4.74 -22.00
N ILE A 1051 3.58 4.78 -21.08
CA ILE A 1051 5.00 4.70 -21.39
C ILE A 1051 5.50 3.33 -20.92
N PHE A 1052 5.95 2.48 -21.85
CA PHE A 1052 6.54 1.19 -21.53
C PHE A 1052 8.07 1.26 -21.63
N GLY A 1053 8.72 1.02 -20.49
CA GLY A 1053 10.18 1.04 -20.32
C GLY A 1053 10.67 2.12 -19.34
N GLY A 1054 11.83 1.86 -18.72
CA GLY A 1054 12.49 2.75 -17.76
C GLY A 1054 12.94 4.09 -18.31
N LYS A 1055 13.37 4.97 -17.39
CA LYS A 1055 13.89 6.32 -17.70
C LYS A 1055 15.12 6.28 -18.63
N ALA A 1056 15.91 5.20 -18.58
CA ALA A 1056 17.01 4.94 -19.51
C ALA A 1056 16.55 4.61 -20.95
N SER A 1057 15.29 4.19 -21.12
CA SER A 1057 14.68 3.94 -22.43
C SER A 1057 13.92 5.17 -22.92
N VAL A 1058 12.88 5.57 -22.19
CA VAL A 1058 12.08 6.77 -22.44
C VAL A 1058 12.44 7.79 -21.37
N THR A 1059 13.20 8.83 -21.73
CA THR A 1059 13.76 9.79 -20.76
C THR A 1059 12.67 10.61 -20.06
N SER A 1060 12.97 11.19 -18.90
CA SER A 1060 12.06 12.13 -18.23
C SER A 1060 11.74 13.34 -19.13
N ALA A 1061 12.72 13.83 -19.89
CA ALA A 1061 12.51 14.89 -20.88
C ALA A 1061 11.52 14.47 -21.99
N GLN A 1062 11.61 13.24 -22.49
CA GLN A 1062 10.63 12.70 -23.44
C GLN A 1062 9.25 12.55 -22.81
N GLN A 1063 9.14 12.10 -21.55
CA GLN A 1063 7.87 12.04 -20.84
C GLN A 1063 7.25 13.43 -20.68
N THR A 1064 8.04 14.44 -20.32
CA THR A 1064 7.60 15.84 -20.30
C THR A 1064 7.12 16.30 -21.68
N ALA A 1065 7.84 15.97 -22.75
CA ALA A 1065 7.42 16.32 -24.11
C ALA A 1065 6.12 15.59 -24.54
N ILE A 1066 5.93 14.34 -24.12
CA ILE A 1066 4.69 13.57 -24.32
C ILE A 1066 3.53 14.24 -23.59
N ASN A 1067 3.71 14.54 -22.30
CA ASN A 1067 2.72 15.22 -21.48
C ASN A 1067 2.38 16.60 -22.07
N ASN A 1068 3.36 17.36 -22.54
CA ASN A 1068 3.14 18.64 -23.22
C ASN A 1068 2.35 18.48 -24.52
N ALA A 1069 2.58 17.43 -25.29
CA ALA A 1069 1.81 17.16 -26.52
C ALA A 1069 0.33 16.82 -26.24
N LEU A 1070 0.01 16.40 -25.00
CA LEU A 1070 -1.35 16.11 -24.52
C LEU A 1070 -2.05 17.32 -23.89
N LYS A 1071 -1.34 18.42 -23.62
CA LYS A 1071 -1.94 19.64 -23.05
C LYS A 1071 -2.93 20.29 -24.04
N PRO A 1072 -4.12 20.74 -23.57
CA PRO A 1072 -5.14 21.42 -24.38
C PRO A 1072 -4.65 22.64 -25.16
#